data_AF-A0A8S3RML4-F1
#
_entry.id   AF-A0A8S3RML4-F1
#
_cell.length_a   1.000
_cell.length_b   1.000
_cell.length_c   1.000
_cell.angle_alpha   90.00
_cell.angle_beta   90.00
_cell.angle_gamma   90.00
#
_symmetry.space_group_name_H-M   'P 1'
#
loop_
_entity.id
_entity.type
_entity.pdbx_description
1 polymer ?
#
loop_
_entity_poly.entity_id
_entity_poly.type
_entity_poly.pdbx_seq_one_letter_code
_entity_poly.pdbx_strand_id
1 'polypeptide(L)'
;MSSSVCLSELFKYTNCDIAVLSEHKLFNHSLQFLNTLDNNYHSLGIADTSVNIETSKCGKGGVAIMYKKTLKFNIKPINCPVSERILGIEIQCNENYSIFVFSVYLPADSNIQNYKYEMNIVEDYVSNFSKFGPVIVAGDFNTSCRVTDLDRTNVNKSIVFSDFMLRNNIIPVNASTLCDASSFTYIPTRTLLDYFLVSEELAGDVISCENIPEGTLSLTSDHLPVFLKLSIPYVCNSTNGCNNVWPSWRKASESSLGAYNELTNKIADELLDLPLCNLSDLDTLACKLTDKLKDCANETIPSGSFNPKTKPYWSDEVKQAHTAERLAHVYTPTENSKFDNDFKVHVTEFVDRTLESCATNNGLLPGGEITLYEIETVVRNLKLRKAPGYDKLQNEHVRYSGKKLHTVILRIFNAVIRFGRIPLCWKHGLLIPLFKGYRTELDLVFNLGDKSVNISTETKHLGILRTVDLSPSTDIQHSCRKGRNAYFAIAGTGSCLLNPLTVCGLYNKIVIPAVLYGCELWNGIKPKDIRCLETFQHFIVKHIQGFPKRTRSDMCESMTNLERLPILVEKRKLMFLYKLCEMKAQSLTKQIFIYRLFQYFGDTSRKQHGFIPDVTNILSKYSLLNFLNSYMFTGCFPTKLQWKNIVNSAINQDEKHRKEERMRSDNDFTRFLRLSENNGYDFIWQYAKYTGRLRTAKHVAKLWSTPPTSGNCNLCGHFVQDTLYHQIRMCTELQTQRHLLYKRLSEMTSDNFLYTLLSKSDEYVSCFLLGNHEALLDFLTPEHCLDVLNEGFSYLKYCRL
;
A
#
# COMPACT_ATOMS: atom_id res chain seq x y z
N MET A 1 3.45 -17.94 29.64
CA MET A 1 3.59 -18.21 28.19
C MET A 1 2.37 -17.66 27.48
N SER A 2 2.49 -17.15 26.24
CA SER A 2 1.31 -16.70 25.49
C SER A 2 0.49 -17.92 25.07
N SER A 3 -0.84 -17.86 25.19
CA SER A 3 -1.78 -18.90 24.73
C SER A 3 -1.56 -19.32 23.27
N SER A 4 -1.01 -18.43 22.45
CA SER A 4 -0.64 -18.70 21.06
C SER A 4 0.47 -19.74 20.89
N VAL A 5 1.44 -19.79 21.81
CA VAL A 5 2.54 -20.78 21.78
C VAL A 5 1.99 -22.17 22.08
N CYS A 6 1.13 -22.27 23.09
CA CYS A 6 0.48 -23.50 23.51
C CYS A 6 -0.40 -24.07 22.38
N LEU A 7 -1.13 -23.21 21.68
CA LEU A 7 -1.97 -23.60 20.56
C LEU A 7 -1.15 -24.07 19.35
N SER A 8 0.00 -23.43 19.08
CA SER A 8 0.95 -23.87 18.05
C SER A 8 1.55 -25.26 18.37
N GLU A 9 1.91 -25.50 19.64
CA GLU A 9 2.38 -26.81 20.09
C GLU A 9 1.29 -27.88 19.97
N LEU A 10 0.04 -27.53 20.30
CA LEU A 10 -1.11 -28.41 20.17
C LEU A 10 -1.35 -28.85 18.70
N PHE A 11 -1.22 -27.93 17.74
CA PHE A 11 -1.33 -28.29 16.33
C PHE A 11 -0.23 -29.25 15.88
N LYS A 12 1.01 -29.06 16.35
CA LYS A 12 2.12 -29.97 16.05
C LYS A 12 1.95 -31.34 16.70
N TYR A 13 1.44 -31.37 17.93
CA TYR A 13 1.21 -32.61 18.67
C TYR A 13 0.08 -33.45 18.05
N THR A 14 -1.05 -32.81 17.77
CA THR A 14 -2.25 -33.51 17.27
C THR A 14 -2.21 -33.78 15.77
N ASN A 15 -1.53 -32.90 14.99
CA ASN A 15 -1.57 -32.91 13.53
C ASN A 15 -3.02 -33.03 12.98
N CYS A 16 -3.98 -32.39 13.65
CA CYS A 16 -5.41 -32.47 13.31
C CYS A 16 -5.69 -31.91 11.92
N ASP A 17 -6.66 -32.46 11.18
CA ASP A 17 -7.00 -31.91 9.87
C ASP A 17 -7.83 -30.63 9.96
N ILE A 18 -8.69 -30.58 10.98
CA ILE A 18 -9.58 -29.47 11.31
C ILE A 18 -9.54 -29.27 12.82
N ALA A 19 -9.53 -28.01 13.25
CA ALA A 19 -9.64 -27.61 14.64
C ALA A 19 -10.69 -26.53 14.80
N VAL A 20 -11.43 -26.64 15.89
CA VAL A 20 -12.45 -25.69 16.31
C VAL A 20 -11.95 -24.96 17.54
N LEU A 21 -12.04 -23.64 17.54
CA LEU A 21 -11.59 -22.77 18.61
C LEU A 21 -12.75 -21.92 19.10
N SER A 22 -13.08 -22.06 20.37
CA SER A 22 -14.08 -21.24 21.06
C SER A 22 -13.38 -20.19 21.93
N GLU A 23 -14.04 -19.04 22.11
CA GLU A 23 -13.57 -17.92 22.94
C GLU A 23 -12.16 -17.41 22.58
N HIS A 24 -11.88 -17.16 21.29
CA HIS A 24 -10.55 -16.71 20.86
C HIS A 24 -10.21 -15.26 21.26
N LYS A 25 -11.19 -14.45 21.68
CA LYS A 25 -11.05 -13.06 22.22
C LYS A 25 -10.42 -12.03 21.28
N LEU A 26 -10.29 -12.34 19.99
CA LEU A 26 -9.71 -11.43 19.00
C LEU A 26 -10.78 -10.48 18.48
N PHE A 27 -10.41 -9.24 18.13
CA PHE A 27 -11.25 -8.34 17.37
C PHE A 27 -11.30 -8.73 15.88
N ASN A 28 -12.33 -8.29 15.15
CA ASN A 28 -12.48 -8.54 13.71
C ASN A 28 -11.23 -8.15 12.89
N HIS A 29 -10.57 -7.04 13.23
CA HIS A 29 -9.35 -6.60 12.55
C HIS A 29 -8.10 -7.44 12.88
N SER A 30 -8.16 -8.25 13.94
CA SER A 30 -7.06 -9.08 14.43
C SER A 30 -7.21 -10.57 14.09
N LEU A 31 -8.32 -10.99 13.44
CA LEU A 31 -8.56 -12.39 13.06
C LEU A 31 -7.43 -13.00 12.21
N GLN A 32 -6.72 -12.17 11.44
CA GLN A 32 -5.60 -12.63 10.62
C GLN A 32 -4.44 -13.21 11.45
N PHE A 33 -4.36 -12.88 12.75
CA PHE A 33 -3.41 -13.48 13.69
C PHE A 33 -3.52 -15.01 13.75
N LEU A 34 -4.71 -15.58 13.61
CA LEU A 34 -4.92 -17.04 13.67
C LEU A 34 -4.13 -17.78 12.59
N ASN A 35 -3.98 -17.19 11.40
CA ASN A 35 -3.16 -17.75 10.32
C ASN A 35 -1.66 -17.78 10.62
N THR A 36 -1.21 -17.11 11.70
CA THR A 36 0.21 -17.06 12.11
C THR A 36 0.57 -18.10 13.16
N LEU A 37 -0.42 -18.83 13.70
CA LEU A 37 -0.22 -19.84 14.76
C LEU A 37 0.52 -21.08 14.23
N ASP A 38 0.20 -21.50 13.00
CA ASP A 38 0.89 -22.59 12.30
C ASP A 38 0.82 -22.42 10.77
N ASN A 39 1.96 -22.60 10.10
CA ASN A 39 2.10 -22.39 8.65
C ASN A 39 1.36 -23.43 7.81
N ASN A 40 0.90 -24.54 8.37
CA ASN A 40 0.18 -25.59 7.66
C ASN A 40 -1.34 -25.39 7.65
N TYR A 41 -1.87 -24.41 8.37
CA TYR A 41 -3.31 -24.19 8.53
C TYR A 41 -3.81 -22.89 7.89
N HIS A 42 -5.07 -22.88 7.49
CA HIS A 42 -5.87 -21.71 7.18
C HIS A 42 -6.91 -21.50 8.29
N SER A 43 -7.26 -20.25 8.60
CA SER A 43 -8.27 -19.92 9.60
C SER A 43 -9.46 -19.18 9.01
N LEU A 44 -10.66 -19.54 9.46
CA LEU A 44 -11.89 -18.75 9.36
C LEU A 44 -12.29 -18.36 10.79
N GLY A 45 -12.76 -17.14 11.02
CA GLY A 45 -13.16 -16.72 12.36
C GLY A 45 -14.21 -15.62 12.33
N ILE A 46 -15.01 -15.56 13.39
CA ILE A 46 -16.00 -14.53 13.67
C ILE A 46 -15.69 -13.96 15.05
N ALA A 47 -15.49 -12.65 15.13
CA ALA A 47 -15.24 -11.96 16.39
C ALA A 47 -16.52 -11.29 16.93
N ASP A 48 -16.61 -11.21 18.26
CA ASP A 48 -17.65 -10.48 18.99
C ASP A 48 -17.63 -8.98 18.63
N THR A 49 -18.79 -8.42 18.27
CA THR A 49 -18.93 -6.99 17.90
C THR A 49 -19.21 -6.07 19.09
N SER A 50 -19.46 -6.61 20.28
CA SER A 50 -19.79 -5.82 21.48
C SER A 50 -18.55 -5.12 22.08
N VAL A 51 -18.22 -3.95 21.52
CA VAL A 51 -17.18 -3.07 22.07
C VAL A 51 -17.72 -2.35 23.32
N ASN A 52 -17.26 -2.73 24.51
CA ASN A 52 -17.51 -1.93 25.72
C ASN A 52 -16.28 -1.08 26.04
N ILE A 53 -16.33 0.18 25.60
CA ILE A 53 -15.20 1.14 25.52
C ILE A 53 -14.63 1.50 26.91
N GLU A 54 -15.35 1.26 28.00
CA GLU A 54 -14.99 1.76 29.33
C GLU A 54 -14.02 0.87 30.13
N THR A 55 -13.80 -0.39 29.77
CA THR A 55 -13.13 -1.34 30.70
C THR A 55 -11.82 -1.98 30.21
N SER A 56 -11.28 -1.61 29.05
CA SER A 56 -9.99 -2.14 28.55
C SER A 56 -9.91 -3.69 28.57
N LYS A 57 -11.02 -4.41 28.35
CA LYS A 57 -11.03 -5.87 28.27
C LYS A 57 -10.96 -6.34 26.82
N CYS A 58 -10.13 -7.36 26.56
CA CYS A 58 -10.10 -8.13 25.31
C CYS A 58 -11.51 -8.63 24.97
N GLY A 59 -11.86 -8.77 23.68
CA GLY A 59 -13.21 -9.17 23.23
C GLY A 59 -13.71 -10.41 23.99
N LYS A 60 -14.97 -10.41 24.42
CA LYS A 60 -15.49 -11.42 25.37
C LYS A 60 -15.90 -12.76 24.72
N GLY A 61 -15.62 -12.96 23.44
CA GLY A 61 -16.06 -14.15 22.71
C GLY A 61 -15.30 -14.39 21.41
N GLY A 62 -16.00 -14.96 20.43
CA GLY A 62 -15.50 -15.28 19.10
C GLY A 62 -15.25 -16.78 18.89
N VAL A 63 -15.49 -17.24 17.67
CA VAL A 63 -15.31 -18.64 17.23
C VAL A 63 -14.44 -18.69 15.98
N ALA A 64 -13.61 -19.73 15.86
CA ALA A 64 -12.79 -19.95 14.68
C ALA A 64 -12.68 -21.42 14.30
N ILE A 65 -12.60 -21.67 12.99
CA ILE A 65 -12.28 -22.97 12.42
C ILE A 65 -10.92 -22.85 11.72
N MET A 66 -9.98 -23.69 12.13
CA MET A 66 -8.68 -23.85 11.48
C MET A 66 -8.64 -25.17 10.73
N TYR A 67 -8.09 -25.20 9.52
CA TYR A 67 -8.00 -26.43 8.70
C TYR A 67 -6.70 -26.48 7.91
N LYS A 68 -6.18 -27.69 7.65
CA LYS A 68 -4.94 -27.85 6.88
C LYS A 68 -5.06 -27.27 5.48
N LYS A 69 -3.98 -26.63 5.00
CA LYS A 69 -3.90 -26.02 3.66
C LYS A 69 -4.11 -27.02 2.54
N THR A 70 -3.82 -28.31 2.78
CA THR A 70 -4.11 -29.40 1.85
C THR A 70 -5.60 -29.56 1.57
N LEU A 71 -6.48 -29.17 2.49
CA LEU A 71 -7.93 -29.27 2.37
C LEU A 71 -8.57 -28.00 1.77
N LYS A 72 -7.79 -26.97 1.45
CA LYS A 72 -8.31 -25.65 1.05
C LYS A 72 -9.31 -25.70 -0.10
N PHE A 73 -9.05 -26.53 -1.10
CA PHE A 73 -9.92 -26.63 -2.30
C PHE A 73 -11.17 -27.48 -2.06
N ASN A 74 -11.20 -28.23 -0.96
CA ASN A 74 -12.33 -29.04 -0.54
C ASN A 74 -13.21 -28.30 0.47
N ILE A 75 -12.77 -27.18 1.03
CA ILE A 75 -13.49 -26.46 2.08
C ILE A 75 -14.19 -25.23 1.51
N LYS A 76 -15.50 -25.13 1.76
CA LYS A 76 -16.31 -23.94 1.46
C LYS A 76 -16.85 -23.35 2.76
N PRO A 77 -16.58 -22.07 3.07
CA PRO A 77 -17.19 -21.42 4.23
C PRO A 77 -18.71 -21.34 4.10
N ILE A 78 -19.43 -21.66 5.17
CA ILE A 78 -20.88 -21.47 5.25
C ILE A 78 -21.11 -20.11 5.90
N ASN A 79 -21.87 -19.24 5.22
CA ASN A 79 -22.20 -17.94 5.74
C ASN A 79 -23.29 -18.08 6.81
N CYS A 80 -22.94 -17.85 8.08
CA CYS A 80 -23.85 -17.88 9.23
C CYS A 80 -24.09 -16.47 9.78
N PRO A 81 -24.76 -15.54 9.06
CA PRO A 81 -24.82 -14.12 9.43
C PRO A 81 -25.66 -13.83 10.68
N VAL A 82 -26.38 -14.84 11.20
CA VAL A 82 -27.37 -14.69 12.28
C VAL A 82 -26.73 -14.71 13.67
N SER A 83 -25.56 -15.35 13.83
CA SER A 83 -24.92 -15.51 15.14
C SER A 83 -23.40 -15.29 15.06
N GLU A 84 -22.86 -14.57 16.03
CA GLU A 84 -21.41 -14.39 16.22
C GLU A 84 -20.75 -15.56 16.97
N ARG A 85 -21.55 -16.54 17.39
CA ARG A 85 -21.14 -17.70 18.19
C ARG A 85 -21.10 -19.00 17.40
N ILE A 86 -21.46 -18.96 16.11
CA ILE A 86 -21.58 -20.13 15.25
C ILE A 86 -20.86 -19.86 13.93
N LEU A 87 -19.95 -20.74 13.54
CA LEU A 87 -19.22 -20.68 12.27
C LEU A 87 -19.29 -22.05 11.59
N GLY A 88 -19.65 -22.10 10.31
CA GLY A 88 -19.79 -23.34 9.55
C GLY A 88 -18.82 -23.48 8.38
N ILE A 89 -18.45 -24.71 8.05
CA ILE A 89 -17.77 -25.09 6.81
C ILE A 89 -18.41 -26.33 6.19
N GLU A 90 -18.41 -26.39 4.86
CA GLU A 90 -18.66 -27.62 4.09
C GLU A 90 -17.31 -28.21 3.67
N ILE A 91 -17.12 -29.51 3.92
CA ILE A 91 -15.98 -30.30 3.47
C ILE A 91 -16.46 -31.21 2.34
N GLN A 92 -16.06 -30.89 1.11
CA GLN A 92 -16.36 -31.71 -0.07
C GLN A 92 -15.39 -32.89 -0.15
N CYS A 93 -15.85 -34.09 0.17
CA CYS A 93 -15.04 -35.30 0.20
C CYS A 93 -14.87 -35.95 -1.19
N ASN A 94 -15.90 -35.89 -2.03
CA ASN A 94 -15.89 -36.26 -3.45
C ASN A 94 -17.01 -35.49 -4.22
N GLU A 95 -17.28 -35.81 -5.48
CA GLU A 95 -18.27 -35.08 -6.30
C GLU A 95 -19.71 -35.14 -5.74
N ASN A 96 -20.05 -36.18 -4.98
CA ASN A 96 -21.42 -36.45 -4.52
C ASN A 96 -21.53 -36.58 -2.98
N TYR A 97 -20.48 -36.27 -2.22
CA TYR A 97 -20.46 -36.44 -0.76
C TYR A 97 -19.75 -35.27 -0.08
N SER A 98 -20.48 -34.58 0.79
CA SER A 98 -20.00 -33.47 1.61
C SER A 98 -20.34 -33.70 3.09
N ILE A 99 -19.48 -33.23 3.97
CA ILE A 99 -19.69 -33.21 5.42
C ILE A 99 -19.74 -31.76 5.89
N PHE A 100 -20.68 -31.43 6.77
CA PHE A 100 -20.86 -30.08 7.29
C PHE A 100 -20.37 -30.00 8.73
N VAL A 101 -19.49 -29.02 9.03
CA VAL A 101 -18.93 -28.84 10.38
C VAL A 101 -19.28 -27.46 10.90
N PHE A 102 -19.89 -27.41 12.08
CA PHE A 102 -20.25 -26.18 12.79
C PHE A 102 -19.49 -26.05 14.10
N SER A 103 -18.72 -24.97 14.22
CA SER A 103 -18.07 -24.52 15.45
C SER A 103 -19.03 -23.69 16.28
N VAL A 104 -19.19 -24.01 17.58
CA VAL A 104 -20.08 -23.28 18.49
C VAL A 104 -19.39 -22.77 19.76
N TYR A 105 -19.84 -21.63 20.28
CA TYR A 105 -19.51 -21.12 21.61
C TYR A 105 -20.76 -20.55 22.29
N LEU A 106 -21.51 -21.43 22.96
CA LEU A 106 -22.82 -21.08 23.50
C LEU A 106 -22.73 -20.23 24.77
N PRO A 107 -23.77 -19.45 25.12
CA PRO A 107 -23.72 -18.54 26.27
C PRO A 107 -23.47 -19.25 27.61
N ALA A 108 -22.43 -18.82 28.34
CA ALA A 108 -22.12 -19.29 29.69
C ALA A 108 -23.04 -18.72 30.77
N ASP A 109 -23.68 -17.58 30.52
CA ASP A 109 -24.52 -16.87 31.50
C ASP A 109 -25.78 -17.65 31.93
N SER A 110 -26.42 -17.23 33.02
CA SER A 110 -27.60 -17.91 33.56
C SER A 110 -28.89 -17.64 32.78
N ASN A 111 -28.87 -16.78 31.74
CA ASN A 111 -30.04 -16.43 30.95
C ASN A 111 -30.39 -17.55 29.97
N ILE A 112 -31.38 -18.36 30.36
CA ILE A 112 -31.89 -19.46 29.55
C ILE A 112 -32.47 -19.01 28.20
N GLN A 113 -32.96 -17.78 28.06
CA GLN A 113 -33.53 -17.30 26.80
C GLN A 113 -32.46 -17.05 25.74
N ASN A 114 -31.33 -16.45 26.12
CA ASN A 114 -30.17 -16.29 25.23
C ASN A 114 -29.63 -17.65 24.78
N TYR A 115 -29.57 -18.60 25.72
CA TYR A 115 -29.14 -19.96 25.43
C TYR A 115 -30.08 -20.67 24.44
N LYS A 116 -31.40 -20.61 24.68
CA LYS A 116 -32.42 -21.17 23.79
C LYS A 116 -32.38 -20.54 22.39
N TYR A 117 -32.16 -19.23 22.32
CA TYR A 117 -32.05 -18.52 21.04
C TYR A 117 -30.89 -19.05 20.19
N GLU A 118 -29.68 -19.14 20.75
CA GLU A 118 -28.51 -19.68 20.04
C GLU A 118 -28.69 -21.17 19.70
N MET A 119 -29.28 -21.97 20.60
CA MET A 119 -29.57 -23.38 20.34
C MET A 119 -30.58 -23.58 19.20
N ASN A 120 -31.60 -22.73 19.09
CA ASN A 120 -32.54 -22.78 17.96
C ASN A 120 -31.83 -22.51 16.63
N ILE A 121 -30.84 -21.60 16.62
CA ILE A 121 -30.03 -21.34 15.41
C ILE A 121 -29.18 -22.57 15.06
N VAL A 122 -28.56 -23.23 16.05
CA VAL A 122 -27.84 -24.50 15.83
C VAL A 122 -28.77 -25.56 15.25
N GLU A 123 -29.98 -25.67 15.79
CA GLU A 123 -31.02 -26.58 15.30
C GLU A 123 -31.45 -26.29 13.86
N ASP A 124 -31.66 -25.02 13.51
CA ASP A 124 -31.98 -24.62 12.14
C ASP A 124 -30.85 -25.00 11.17
N TYR A 125 -29.58 -24.81 11.56
CA TYR A 125 -28.46 -25.22 10.72
C TYR A 125 -28.39 -26.74 10.58
N VAL A 126 -28.49 -27.50 11.66
CA VAL A 126 -28.46 -28.96 11.59
C VAL A 126 -29.58 -29.49 10.69
N SER A 127 -30.82 -29.04 10.91
CA SER A 127 -32.00 -29.48 10.14
C SER A 127 -31.92 -29.12 8.66
N ASN A 128 -31.32 -27.99 8.32
CA ASN A 128 -31.14 -27.57 6.94
C ASN A 128 -30.02 -28.33 6.23
N PHE A 129 -28.88 -28.56 6.92
CA PHE A 129 -27.70 -29.15 6.30
C PHE A 129 -27.69 -30.68 6.32
N SER A 130 -28.40 -31.33 7.26
CA SER A 130 -28.55 -32.78 7.30
C SER A 130 -29.18 -33.37 6.03
N LYS A 131 -29.95 -32.57 5.29
CA LYS A 131 -30.55 -32.95 4.00
C LYS A 131 -29.52 -33.10 2.87
N PHE A 132 -28.34 -32.49 3.01
CA PHE A 132 -27.29 -32.47 1.99
C PHE A 132 -26.11 -33.37 2.32
N GLY A 133 -25.98 -33.80 3.58
CA GLY A 133 -24.92 -34.68 4.03
C GLY A 133 -24.78 -34.68 5.55
N PRO A 134 -23.90 -35.52 6.10
CA PRO A 134 -23.74 -35.64 7.55
C PRO A 134 -23.22 -34.36 8.21
N VAL A 135 -23.63 -34.16 9.46
CA VAL A 135 -23.36 -32.91 10.21
C VAL A 135 -22.54 -33.22 11.46
N ILE A 136 -21.54 -32.38 11.72
CA ILE A 136 -20.74 -32.36 12.94
C ILE A 136 -20.92 -30.99 13.59
N VAL A 137 -21.30 -30.95 14.86
CA VAL A 137 -21.31 -29.72 15.67
C VAL A 137 -20.31 -29.88 16.80
N ALA A 138 -19.37 -28.95 16.91
CA ALA A 138 -18.28 -29.03 17.88
C ALA A 138 -18.00 -27.70 18.56
N GLY A 139 -17.57 -27.75 19.82
CA GLY A 139 -17.18 -26.57 20.59
C GLY A 139 -17.69 -26.62 22.03
N ASP A 140 -17.74 -25.46 22.67
CA ASP A 140 -18.17 -25.28 24.05
C ASP A 140 -19.68 -24.98 24.09
N PHE A 141 -20.44 -25.93 24.67
CA PHE A 141 -21.89 -25.85 24.80
C PHE A 141 -22.33 -25.23 26.13
N ASN A 142 -21.41 -24.95 27.06
CA ASN A 142 -21.69 -24.38 28.37
C ASN A 142 -22.82 -25.09 29.16
N THR A 143 -23.01 -26.39 28.90
CA THR A 143 -23.94 -27.28 29.61
C THR A 143 -23.47 -28.73 29.50
N SER A 144 -24.03 -29.63 30.31
CA SER A 144 -23.74 -31.07 30.25
C SER A 144 -25.02 -31.88 30.05
N CYS A 145 -24.91 -32.96 29.28
CA CYS A 145 -25.95 -33.99 29.14
C CYS A 145 -25.75 -35.19 30.09
N ARG A 146 -24.69 -35.19 30.92
CA ARG A 146 -24.40 -36.28 31.85
C ARG A 146 -25.15 -36.09 33.15
N VAL A 147 -25.78 -37.16 33.63
CA VAL A 147 -26.50 -37.15 34.92
C VAL A 147 -25.58 -36.77 36.08
N THR A 148 -24.30 -37.16 36.01
CA THR A 148 -23.27 -36.85 37.03
C THR A 148 -22.84 -35.39 37.10
N ASP A 149 -23.21 -34.57 36.10
CA ASP A 149 -22.85 -33.15 36.03
C ASP A 149 -24.05 -32.22 36.28
N LEU A 150 -25.27 -32.75 36.44
CA LEU A 150 -26.51 -31.95 36.54
C LEU A 150 -26.55 -31.05 37.79
N ASP A 151 -25.96 -31.51 38.88
CA ASP A 151 -25.80 -30.79 40.15
C ASP A 151 -24.71 -29.70 40.08
N ARG A 152 -23.91 -29.68 39.01
CA ARG A 152 -22.85 -28.69 38.76
C ARG A 152 -23.11 -27.81 37.53
N THR A 153 -24.20 -28.04 36.81
CA THR A 153 -24.58 -27.31 35.59
C THR A 153 -26.02 -26.81 35.67
N ASN A 154 -26.42 -25.92 34.76
CA ASN A 154 -27.78 -25.41 34.74
C ASN A 154 -28.73 -26.45 34.12
N VAL A 155 -29.56 -27.07 34.96
CA VAL A 155 -30.51 -28.13 34.56
C VAL A 155 -31.41 -27.72 33.39
N ASN A 156 -31.85 -26.46 33.31
CA ASN A 156 -32.69 -26.02 32.20
C ASN A 156 -31.92 -26.00 30.86
N LYS A 157 -30.63 -25.66 30.88
CA LYS A 157 -29.78 -25.75 29.68
C LYS A 157 -29.58 -27.22 29.29
N SER A 158 -29.36 -28.10 30.27
CA SER A 158 -29.21 -29.54 30.04
C SER A 158 -30.45 -30.16 29.40
N ILE A 159 -31.66 -29.75 29.81
CA ILE A 159 -32.92 -30.18 29.21
C ILE A 159 -33.00 -29.72 27.74
N VAL A 160 -32.79 -28.42 27.48
CA VAL A 160 -32.82 -27.87 26.11
C VAL A 160 -31.80 -28.57 25.20
N PHE A 161 -30.61 -28.83 25.71
CA PHE A 161 -29.55 -29.50 24.98
C PHE A 161 -29.87 -30.97 24.70
N SER A 162 -30.43 -31.69 25.68
CA SER A 162 -30.87 -33.08 25.53
C SER A 162 -32.02 -33.19 24.53
N ASP A 163 -33.01 -32.30 24.59
CA ASP A 163 -34.13 -32.25 23.66
C ASP A 163 -33.67 -31.94 22.23
N PHE A 164 -32.65 -31.09 22.06
CA PHE A 164 -32.05 -30.82 20.76
C PHE A 164 -31.42 -32.09 20.16
N MET A 165 -30.62 -32.83 20.93
CA MET A 165 -29.98 -34.07 20.46
C MET A 165 -31.02 -35.12 20.06
N LEU A 166 -32.06 -35.32 20.90
CA LEU A 166 -33.13 -36.27 20.65
C LEU A 166 -33.96 -35.91 19.40
N ARG A 167 -34.29 -34.64 19.18
CA ARG A 167 -35.11 -34.20 18.04
C ARG A 167 -34.38 -34.26 16.70
N ASN A 168 -33.06 -34.12 16.71
CA ASN A 168 -32.25 -34.04 15.49
C ASN A 168 -31.44 -35.31 15.20
N ASN A 169 -31.65 -36.39 15.97
CA ASN A 169 -30.88 -37.64 15.89
C ASN A 169 -29.35 -37.39 15.89
N ILE A 170 -28.89 -36.52 16.80
CA ILE A 170 -27.48 -36.20 16.96
C ILE A 170 -26.92 -36.92 18.19
N ILE A 171 -25.75 -37.53 18.03
CA ILE A 171 -25.10 -38.33 19.06
C ILE A 171 -23.92 -37.54 19.66
N PRO A 172 -23.88 -37.35 21.00
CA PRO A 172 -22.74 -36.74 21.67
C PRO A 172 -21.61 -37.75 21.84
N VAL A 173 -20.63 -37.76 20.93
CA VAL A 173 -19.61 -38.83 20.83
C VAL A 173 -18.90 -39.04 22.16
N ASN A 174 -18.39 -37.97 22.77
CA ASN A 174 -17.64 -38.00 24.03
C ASN A 174 -18.50 -38.12 25.30
N ALA A 175 -19.82 -38.33 25.18
CA ALA A 175 -20.72 -38.71 26.27
C ALA A 175 -21.61 -39.92 25.95
N SER A 176 -21.29 -40.63 24.85
CA SER A 176 -22.01 -41.82 24.39
C SER A 176 -21.20 -43.08 24.64
N THR A 177 -21.76 -44.25 24.34
CA THR A 177 -21.06 -45.54 24.37
C THR A 177 -20.15 -45.77 23.16
N LEU A 178 -20.06 -44.81 22.21
CA LEU A 178 -19.21 -44.95 21.01
C LEU A 178 -17.72 -44.91 21.34
N CYS A 179 -17.34 -44.27 22.44
CA CYS A 179 -15.96 -44.15 22.91
C CYS A 179 -15.95 -44.18 24.44
N ASP A 180 -14.78 -44.40 25.05
CA ASP A 180 -14.61 -44.23 26.49
C ASP A 180 -14.96 -42.78 26.86
N ALA A 181 -16.00 -42.62 27.68
CA ALA A 181 -16.53 -41.29 27.99
C ALA A 181 -15.45 -40.39 28.60
N SER A 182 -15.27 -39.20 28.03
CA SER A 182 -14.39 -38.17 28.55
C SER A 182 -14.73 -37.87 30.01
N SER A 183 -13.74 -37.84 30.90
CA SER A 183 -13.99 -37.62 32.33
C SER A 183 -14.58 -36.23 32.61
N PHE A 184 -13.93 -35.17 32.13
CA PHE A 184 -14.37 -33.78 32.17
C PHE A 184 -13.55 -32.96 31.15
N THR A 185 -14.08 -31.84 30.69
CA THR A 185 -13.33 -30.91 29.82
C THR A 185 -13.07 -29.58 30.50
N TYR A 186 -13.97 -29.13 31.39
CA TYR A 186 -13.78 -27.92 32.17
C TYR A 186 -13.18 -28.24 33.54
N ILE A 187 -11.96 -27.75 33.78
CA ILE A 187 -11.13 -28.10 34.94
C ILE A 187 -11.75 -27.64 36.28
N PRO A 188 -12.23 -26.39 36.43
CA PRO A 188 -12.64 -25.86 37.74
C PRO A 188 -13.74 -26.65 38.44
N THR A 189 -14.77 -27.10 37.71
CA THR A 189 -15.88 -27.88 38.27
C THR A 189 -15.84 -29.35 37.90
N ARG A 190 -14.84 -29.78 37.12
CA ARG A 190 -14.71 -31.14 36.59
C ARG A 190 -15.99 -31.62 35.87
N THR A 191 -16.51 -30.77 34.98
CA THR A 191 -17.73 -31.04 34.20
C THR A 191 -17.40 -31.20 32.71
N LEU A 192 -18.22 -31.97 31.99
CA LEU A 192 -18.12 -32.08 30.54
C LEU A 192 -18.95 -30.98 29.86
N LEU A 193 -18.30 -30.01 29.23
CA LEU A 193 -18.97 -28.86 28.58
C LEU A 193 -18.67 -28.77 27.08
N ASP A 194 -17.58 -29.41 26.63
CA ASP A 194 -17.10 -29.37 25.26
C ASP A 194 -17.45 -30.68 24.56
N TYR A 195 -18.15 -30.60 23.42
CA TYR A 195 -18.71 -31.78 22.76
C TYR A 195 -18.32 -31.87 21.29
N PHE A 196 -18.19 -33.11 20.81
CA PHE A 196 -18.38 -33.43 19.40
C PHE A 196 -19.73 -34.12 19.24
N LEU A 197 -20.63 -33.45 18.55
CA LEU A 197 -21.94 -33.95 18.22
C LEU A 197 -21.95 -34.37 16.75
N VAL A 198 -22.29 -35.62 16.45
CA VAL A 198 -22.31 -36.16 15.08
C VAL A 198 -23.69 -36.68 14.74
N SER A 199 -24.11 -36.49 13.49
CA SER A 199 -25.32 -37.14 13.00
C SER A 199 -25.17 -38.67 13.01
N GLU A 200 -26.28 -39.38 13.15
CA GLU A 200 -26.30 -40.85 13.29
C GLU A 200 -25.54 -41.58 12.16
N GLU A 201 -25.51 -41.02 10.95
CA GLU A 201 -24.81 -41.59 9.80
C GLU A 201 -23.29 -41.69 10.01
N LEU A 202 -22.70 -40.78 10.81
CA LEU A 202 -21.26 -40.78 11.11
C LEU A 202 -20.90 -41.66 12.31
N ALA A 203 -21.88 -42.20 13.04
CA ALA A 203 -21.62 -42.97 14.25
C ALA A 203 -20.70 -44.18 14.00
N GLY A 204 -20.88 -44.86 12.86
CA GLY A 204 -20.06 -46.00 12.44
C GLY A 204 -18.65 -45.62 11.96
N ASP A 205 -18.42 -44.35 11.64
CA ASP A 205 -17.12 -43.84 11.19
C ASP A 205 -16.27 -43.31 12.35
N VAL A 206 -16.80 -43.25 13.57
CA VAL A 206 -16.05 -42.82 14.77
C VAL A 206 -15.00 -43.88 15.12
N ILE A 207 -13.72 -43.51 15.06
CA ILE A 207 -12.60 -44.36 15.48
C ILE A 207 -12.29 -44.17 16.96
N SER A 208 -12.17 -42.92 17.39
CA SER A 208 -11.84 -42.57 18.78
C SER A 208 -12.23 -41.13 19.09
N CYS A 209 -12.54 -40.86 20.35
CA CYS A 209 -12.74 -39.51 20.88
C CYS A 209 -12.11 -39.45 22.28
N GLU A 210 -11.10 -38.60 22.47
CA GLU A 210 -10.33 -38.54 23.70
C GLU A 210 -9.99 -37.10 24.11
N ASN A 211 -9.81 -36.87 25.41
CA ASN A 211 -9.32 -35.60 25.93
C ASN A 211 -7.80 -35.63 26.01
N ILE A 212 -7.15 -34.51 25.70
CA ILE A 212 -5.72 -34.38 25.95
C ILE A 212 -5.52 -34.13 27.46
N PRO A 213 -4.79 -35.00 28.18
CA PRO A 213 -4.67 -34.90 29.63
C PRO A 213 -4.00 -33.59 30.09
N GLU A 214 -4.45 -33.09 31.23
CA GLU A 214 -3.82 -31.96 31.91
C GLU A 214 -2.32 -32.22 32.14
N GLY A 215 -1.47 -31.25 31.81
CA GLY A 215 -0.01 -31.37 31.94
C GLY A 215 0.71 -32.01 30.74
N THR A 216 0.00 -32.55 29.75
CA THR A 216 0.62 -33.09 28.50
C THR A 216 1.31 -31.99 27.69
N LEU A 217 0.72 -30.79 27.67
CA LEU A 217 1.25 -29.57 27.09
C LEU A 217 1.10 -28.44 28.11
N SER A 218 1.89 -27.37 27.99
CA SER A 218 1.75 -26.17 28.83
C SER A 218 0.50 -25.37 28.46
N LEU A 219 -0.68 -25.96 28.57
CA LEU A 219 -1.96 -25.33 28.23
C LEU A 219 -2.28 -24.20 29.22
N THR A 220 -2.74 -23.06 28.71
CA THR A 220 -3.12 -21.89 29.52
C THR A 220 -4.63 -21.70 29.65
N SER A 221 -5.43 -22.66 29.19
CA SER A 221 -6.91 -22.64 29.25
C SER A 221 -7.40 -23.50 30.42
N ASP A 222 -8.54 -23.10 30.97
CA ASP A 222 -9.37 -23.83 31.92
C ASP A 222 -10.21 -24.94 31.28
N HIS A 223 -10.17 -25.07 29.94
CA HIS A 223 -10.74 -26.17 29.18
C HIS A 223 -9.66 -27.09 28.61
N LEU A 224 -9.93 -28.41 28.64
CA LEU A 224 -9.11 -29.44 28.02
C LEU A 224 -9.53 -29.66 26.56
N PRO A 225 -8.59 -29.69 25.59
CA PRO A 225 -8.91 -30.01 24.21
C PRO A 225 -9.47 -31.43 24.06
N VAL A 226 -10.51 -31.55 23.23
CA VAL A 226 -11.10 -32.83 22.82
C VAL A 226 -10.66 -33.15 21.41
N PHE A 227 -10.29 -34.41 21.14
CA PHE A 227 -9.82 -34.87 19.85
C PHE A 227 -10.72 -35.99 19.33
N LEU A 228 -11.34 -35.78 18.17
CA LEU A 228 -12.17 -36.77 17.46
C LEU A 228 -11.44 -37.27 16.22
N LYS A 229 -11.41 -38.60 16.05
CA LYS A 229 -10.88 -39.26 14.86
C LYS A 229 -11.99 -40.01 14.13
N LEU A 230 -12.14 -39.72 12.84
CA LEU A 230 -13.17 -40.32 11.96
C LEU A 230 -12.53 -41.07 10.78
N SER A 231 -13.19 -42.12 10.30
CA SER A 231 -12.84 -42.90 9.12
C SER A 231 -13.65 -42.46 7.89
N ILE A 232 -13.28 -41.35 7.27
CA ILE A 232 -14.05 -40.80 6.13
C ILE A 232 -13.37 -41.13 4.78
N PRO A 233 -14.11 -41.65 3.78
CA PRO A 233 -13.59 -41.83 2.43
C PRO A 233 -13.36 -40.47 1.76
N TYR A 234 -12.08 -40.12 1.52
CA TYR A 234 -11.68 -38.81 1.00
C TYR A 234 -10.84 -38.94 -0.28
N VAL A 235 -11.25 -38.23 -1.35
CA VAL A 235 -10.41 -38.08 -2.56
C VAL A 235 -9.55 -36.84 -2.39
N CYS A 236 -8.29 -37.07 -2.03
CA CYS A 236 -7.31 -36.00 -1.98
C CYS A 236 -7.01 -35.53 -3.41
N ASN A 237 -7.45 -34.31 -3.74
CA ASN A 237 -6.87 -33.54 -4.84
C ASN A 237 -5.46 -33.10 -4.42
N SER A 238 -4.58 -34.08 -4.25
CA SER A 238 -3.22 -33.85 -3.83
C SER A 238 -2.53 -32.99 -4.89
N THR A 239 -1.82 -31.98 -4.44
CA THR A 239 -0.75 -31.37 -5.23
C THR A 239 0.49 -32.27 -5.20
N ASN A 240 0.32 -33.57 -5.39
CA ASN A 240 1.45 -34.45 -5.64
C ASN A 240 2.14 -33.92 -6.89
N GLY A 241 3.41 -33.52 -6.73
CA GLY A 241 4.24 -33.02 -7.80
C GLY A 241 4.26 -34.04 -8.91
N CYS A 242 3.48 -33.79 -9.96
CA CYS A 242 3.53 -34.61 -11.14
C CYS A 242 4.93 -34.45 -11.73
N ASN A 243 5.73 -35.53 -11.69
CA ASN A 243 6.84 -35.71 -12.62
C ASN A 243 6.25 -35.87 -14.03
N ASN A 244 5.63 -34.80 -14.55
CA ASN A 244 5.21 -34.77 -15.94
C ASN A 244 6.49 -34.83 -16.77
N VAL A 245 6.72 -35.97 -17.39
CA VAL A 245 7.75 -36.16 -18.40
C VAL A 245 7.20 -35.53 -19.67
N TRP A 246 7.78 -34.40 -20.10
CA TRP A 246 7.32 -33.67 -21.30
C TRP A 246 8.24 -33.94 -22.49
N PRO A 247 7.70 -34.00 -23.73
CA PRO A 247 8.52 -34.05 -24.93
C PRO A 247 9.40 -32.78 -24.99
N SER A 248 10.71 -32.98 -25.07
CA SER A 248 11.71 -31.93 -25.11
C SER A 248 12.18 -31.72 -26.54
N TRP A 249 11.46 -30.89 -27.29
CA TRP A 249 11.78 -30.54 -28.68
C TRP A 249 13.20 -29.98 -28.86
N ARG A 250 13.80 -29.42 -27.81
CA ARG A 250 15.21 -28.97 -27.81
C ARG A 250 16.20 -30.14 -27.91
N LYS A 251 15.86 -31.29 -27.36
CA LYS A 251 16.69 -32.50 -27.38
C LYS A 251 16.44 -33.37 -28.61
N ALA A 252 15.45 -33.03 -29.44
CA ALA A 252 15.13 -33.79 -30.63
C ALA A 252 16.27 -33.71 -31.65
N SER A 253 16.75 -34.87 -32.11
CA SER A 253 17.65 -34.97 -33.26
C SER A 253 16.86 -34.83 -34.56
N GLU A 254 17.57 -34.63 -35.68
CA GLU A 254 16.96 -34.66 -37.02
C GLU A 254 16.22 -35.98 -37.28
N SER A 255 16.75 -37.11 -36.79
CA SER A 255 16.09 -38.42 -36.89
C SER A 255 14.77 -38.48 -36.11
N SER A 256 14.72 -37.96 -34.88
CA SER A 256 13.49 -37.88 -34.08
C SER A 256 12.44 -36.98 -34.72
N LEU A 257 12.86 -35.86 -35.30
CA LEU A 257 11.96 -34.95 -36.02
C LEU A 257 11.44 -35.58 -37.33
N GLY A 258 12.29 -36.33 -38.05
CA GLY A 258 11.90 -37.11 -39.22
C GLY A 258 10.86 -38.17 -38.87
N ALA A 259 11.11 -38.96 -37.82
CA ALA A 259 10.17 -39.97 -37.33
C ALA A 259 8.82 -39.35 -36.89
N TYR A 260 8.86 -38.20 -36.19
CA TYR A 260 7.64 -37.46 -35.82
C TYR A 260 6.86 -37.00 -37.06
N ASN A 261 7.56 -36.51 -38.10
CA ASN A 261 6.95 -36.07 -39.34
C ASN A 261 6.23 -37.21 -40.08
N GLU A 262 6.88 -38.36 -40.19
CA GLU A 262 6.32 -39.56 -40.84
C GLU A 262 5.10 -40.08 -40.09
N LEU A 263 5.20 -40.19 -38.76
CA LEU A 263 4.12 -40.68 -37.92
C LEU A 263 2.90 -39.74 -37.96
N THR A 264 3.14 -38.43 -37.95
CA THR A 264 2.06 -37.43 -38.07
C THR A 264 1.41 -37.42 -39.46
N ASN A 265 2.14 -37.75 -40.53
CA ASN A 265 1.52 -37.97 -41.85
C ASN A 265 0.64 -39.23 -41.87
N LYS A 266 1.05 -40.31 -41.20
CA LYS A 266 0.29 -41.57 -41.15
C LYS A 266 -1.04 -41.39 -40.41
N ILE A 267 -1.03 -40.74 -39.24
CA ILE A 267 -2.28 -40.45 -38.52
C ILE A 267 -3.17 -39.46 -39.28
N ALA A 268 -2.61 -38.61 -40.15
CA ALA A 268 -3.41 -37.66 -40.90
C ALA A 268 -4.35 -38.38 -41.87
N ASP A 269 -3.92 -39.48 -42.47
CA ASP A 269 -4.77 -40.32 -43.31
C ASP A 269 -5.97 -40.86 -42.49
N GLU A 270 -5.73 -41.38 -41.28
CA GLU A 270 -6.80 -41.85 -40.37
C GLU A 270 -7.77 -40.74 -39.96
N LEU A 271 -7.27 -39.52 -39.72
CA LEU A 271 -8.08 -38.38 -39.29
C LEU A 271 -8.89 -37.76 -40.43
N LEU A 272 -8.40 -37.85 -41.68
CA LEU A 272 -9.12 -37.38 -42.86
C LEU A 272 -10.34 -38.26 -43.17
N ASP A 273 -10.31 -39.55 -42.83
CA ASP A 273 -11.42 -40.49 -43.04
C ASP A 273 -12.58 -40.32 -42.05
N LEU A 274 -12.36 -39.64 -40.92
CA LEU A 274 -13.41 -39.38 -39.93
C LEU A 274 -14.51 -38.48 -40.51
N PRO A 275 -15.79 -38.69 -40.20
CA PRO A 275 -16.86 -37.79 -40.63
C PRO A 275 -16.69 -36.39 -40.01
N LEU A 276 -17.21 -35.37 -40.71
CA LEU A 276 -17.24 -33.98 -40.22
C LEU A 276 -18.51 -33.28 -40.72
N CYS A 277 -19.66 -33.82 -40.30
CA CYS A 277 -20.97 -33.41 -40.77
C CYS A 277 -21.71 -32.54 -39.74
N ASN A 278 -21.33 -32.63 -38.46
CA ASN A 278 -21.99 -31.93 -37.38
C ASN A 278 -20.99 -31.44 -36.29
N LEU A 279 -21.52 -30.76 -35.27
CA LEU A 279 -20.72 -30.20 -34.17
C LEU A 279 -20.03 -31.26 -33.31
N SER A 280 -20.67 -32.41 -33.08
CA SER A 280 -20.09 -33.51 -32.30
C SER A 280 -18.91 -34.13 -33.05
N ASP A 281 -18.99 -34.25 -34.37
CA ASP A 281 -17.88 -34.70 -35.21
C ASP A 281 -16.70 -33.72 -35.15
N LEU A 282 -16.97 -32.41 -35.15
CA LEU A 282 -15.95 -31.36 -35.03
C LEU A 282 -15.21 -31.43 -33.69
N ASP A 283 -15.95 -31.57 -32.59
CA ASP A 283 -15.36 -31.75 -31.25
C ASP A 283 -14.52 -33.03 -31.18
N THR A 284 -15.05 -34.13 -31.71
CA THR A 284 -14.38 -35.43 -31.74
C THR A 284 -13.08 -35.37 -32.54
N LEU A 285 -13.11 -34.76 -33.73
CA LEU A 285 -11.94 -34.64 -34.60
C LEU A 285 -10.86 -33.74 -33.96
N ALA A 286 -11.24 -32.63 -33.33
CA ALA A 286 -10.31 -31.73 -32.66
C ALA A 286 -9.64 -32.39 -31.43
N CYS A 287 -10.39 -33.12 -30.61
CA CYS A 287 -9.84 -33.88 -29.49
C CYS A 287 -8.91 -35.00 -29.96
N LYS A 288 -9.34 -35.80 -30.95
CA LYS A 288 -8.51 -36.89 -31.52
C LYS A 288 -7.22 -36.37 -32.13
N LEU A 289 -7.25 -35.27 -32.88
CA LEU A 289 -6.04 -34.63 -33.42
C LEU A 289 -5.08 -34.25 -32.28
N THR A 290 -5.60 -33.65 -31.21
CA THR A 290 -4.81 -33.20 -30.06
C THR A 290 -4.11 -34.38 -29.38
N ASP A 291 -4.84 -35.46 -29.12
CA ASP A 291 -4.30 -36.63 -28.42
C ASP A 291 -3.30 -37.39 -29.30
N LYS A 292 -3.61 -37.60 -30.57
CA LYS A 292 -2.68 -38.26 -31.51
C LYS A 292 -1.38 -37.48 -31.69
N LEU A 293 -1.43 -36.14 -31.69
CA LEU A 293 -0.20 -35.32 -31.76
C LEU A 293 0.68 -35.49 -30.53
N LYS A 294 0.09 -35.64 -29.33
CA LYS A 294 0.83 -35.91 -28.09
C LYS A 294 1.42 -37.31 -28.10
N ASP A 295 0.65 -38.31 -28.53
CA ASP A 295 1.12 -39.70 -28.62
C ASP A 295 2.33 -39.79 -29.55
N CYS A 296 2.23 -39.20 -30.74
CA CYS A 296 3.34 -39.14 -31.69
C CYS A 296 4.57 -38.48 -31.07
N ALA A 297 4.39 -37.40 -30.31
CA ALA A 297 5.49 -36.68 -29.68
C ALA A 297 6.11 -37.48 -28.54
N ASN A 298 5.31 -38.17 -27.73
CA ASN A 298 5.79 -39.02 -26.65
C ASN A 298 6.57 -40.24 -27.17
N GLU A 299 6.21 -40.76 -28.34
CA GLU A 299 6.87 -41.89 -28.98
C GLU A 299 8.22 -41.51 -29.62
N THR A 300 8.27 -40.32 -30.25
CA THR A 300 9.40 -39.96 -31.13
C THR A 300 10.33 -38.89 -30.56
N ILE A 301 9.85 -38.04 -29.66
CA ILE A 301 10.58 -36.89 -29.13
C ILE A 301 11.18 -37.23 -27.76
N PRO A 302 12.50 -37.03 -27.56
CA PRO A 302 13.15 -37.29 -26.28
C PRO A 302 12.53 -36.49 -25.14
N SER A 303 12.41 -37.11 -23.97
CA SER A 303 11.79 -36.46 -22.84
C SER A 303 12.73 -35.54 -22.04
N GLY A 304 12.14 -34.52 -21.44
CA GLY A 304 12.77 -33.68 -20.42
C GLY A 304 12.36 -34.15 -19.03
N SER A 305 13.34 -34.43 -18.16
CA SER A 305 13.08 -34.52 -16.73
C SER A 305 12.82 -33.12 -16.19
N PHE A 306 11.71 -32.93 -15.48
CA PHE A 306 11.48 -31.74 -14.67
C PHE A 306 12.65 -31.60 -13.69
N ASN A 307 13.41 -30.49 -13.77
CA ASN A 307 14.47 -30.20 -12.80
C ASN A 307 13.87 -29.38 -11.64
N PRO A 308 13.70 -29.96 -10.44
CA PRO A 308 13.14 -29.25 -9.30
C PRO A 308 13.96 -28.01 -8.92
N LYS A 309 15.27 -28.01 -9.24
CA LYS A 309 16.21 -26.94 -8.94
C LYS A 309 16.10 -25.73 -9.89
N THR A 310 15.29 -25.80 -10.95
CA THR A 310 15.09 -24.67 -11.89
C THR A 310 13.92 -23.74 -11.54
N LYS A 311 13.30 -23.89 -10.36
CA LYS A 311 12.45 -22.82 -9.84
C LYS A 311 13.34 -21.73 -9.21
N PRO A 312 13.34 -20.48 -9.70
CA PRO A 312 13.69 -19.38 -8.82
C PRO A 312 12.66 -19.40 -7.68
N TYR A 313 13.15 -19.41 -6.44
CA TYR A 313 12.39 -19.56 -5.20
C TYR A 313 10.94 -19.05 -5.26
N TRP A 314 10.02 -20.00 -5.47
CA TRP A 314 8.59 -19.84 -5.23
C TRP A 314 8.32 -20.52 -3.89
N SER A 315 8.40 -19.76 -2.80
CA SER A 315 8.06 -20.29 -1.49
C SER A 315 6.54 -20.46 -1.37
N ASP A 316 6.08 -21.27 -0.43
CA ASP A 316 4.64 -21.47 -0.21
C ASP A 316 3.95 -20.17 0.20
N GLU A 317 4.68 -19.24 0.80
CA GLU A 317 4.22 -17.88 1.11
C GLU A 317 3.97 -17.06 -0.17
N VAL A 318 4.88 -17.12 -1.16
CA VAL A 318 4.71 -16.45 -2.46
C VAL A 318 3.54 -17.05 -3.23
N LYS A 319 3.35 -18.38 -3.14
CA LYS A 319 2.24 -19.10 -3.77
C LYS A 319 0.89 -18.71 -3.14
N GLN A 320 0.85 -18.54 -1.82
CA GLN A 320 -0.34 -18.12 -1.08
C GLN A 320 -0.68 -16.63 -1.30
N ALA A 321 0.30 -15.74 -1.24
CA ALA A 321 0.12 -14.31 -1.51
C ALA A 321 -0.40 -14.07 -2.93
N HIS A 322 0.16 -14.80 -3.90
CA HIS A 322 -0.27 -14.72 -5.30
C HIS A 322 -1.67 -15.31 -5.52
N THR A 323 -2.06 -16.36 -4.79
CA THR A 323 -3.43 -16.92 -4.86
C THR A 323 -4.46 -15.97 -4.23
N ALA A 324 -4.11 -15.30 -3.13
CA ALA A 324 -4.96 -14.31 -2.49
C ALA A 324 -5.14 -13.05 -3.35
N GLU A 325 -4.08 -12.57 -4.00
CA GLU A 325 -4.17 -11.47 -4.97
C GLU A 325 -5.01 -11.84 -6.20
N ARG A 326 -4.87 -13.07 -6.72
CA ARG A 326 -5.67 -13.60 -7.84
C ARG A 326 -7.17 -13.61 -7.54
N LEU A 327 -7.57 -14.09 -6.36
CA LEU A 327 -8.98 -14.14 -5.97
C LEU A 327 -9.55 -12.73 -5.75
N ALA A 328 -8.74 -11.81 -5.23
CA ALA A 328 -9.15 -10.43 -4.99
C ALA A 328 -9.32 -9.61 -6.29
N HIS A 329 -8.50 -9.84 -7.33
CA HIS A 329 -8.50 -9.02 -8.55
C HIS A 329 -9.23 -9.63 -9.76
N VAL A 330 -9.31 -10.96 -9.89
CA VAL A 330 -9.91 -11.59 -11.09
C VAL A 330 -11.45 -11.66 -10.99
N TYR A 331 -12.00 -11.62 -9.77
CA TYR A 331 -13.44 -11.78 -9.52
C TYR A 331 -14.15 -10.52 -9.00
N THR A 332 -13.47 -9.39 -8.84
CA THR A 332 -14.18 -8.12 -8.63
C THR A 332 -14.62 -7.59 -9.99
N PRO A 333 -15.94 -7.46 -10.26
CA PRO A 333 -16.40 -6.67 -11.39
C PRO A 333 -15.97 -5.24 -11.10
N THR A 334 -14.90 -4.79 -11.74
CA THR A 334 -14.52 -3.39 -11.72
C THR A 334 -15.20 -2.76 -12.92
N GLU A 335 -16.14 -1.86 -12.68
CA GLU A 335 -16.46 -0.83 -13.65
C GLU A 335 -15.17 -0.04 -13.88
N ASN A 336 -14.44 -0.41 -14.92
CA ASN A 336 -13.12 0.14 -15.19
C ASN A 336 -13.32 1.53 -15.79
N SER A 337 -13.12 2.57 -14.98
CA SER A 337 -13.18 3.97 -15.42
C SER A 337 -12.11 4.36 -16.45
N LYS A 338 -11.18 3.45 -16.77
CA LYS A 338 -10.19 3.56 -17.84
C LYS A 338 -10.41 2.54 -18.97
N PHE A 339 -11.60 1.94 -19.06
CA PHE A 339 -11.94 1.08 -20.18
C PHE A 339 -11.85 1.89 -21.48
N ASP A 340 -11.05 1.40 -22.42
CA ASP A 340 -10.78 2.06 -23.70
C ASP A 340 -12.02 1.99 -24.59
N ASN A 341 -12.91 2.96 -24.38
CA ASN A 341 -14.16 3.06 -25.13
C ASN A 341 -13.89 3.30 -26.61
N ASP A 342 -12.79 3.96 -26.98
CA ASP A 342 -12.42 4.20 -28.37
C ASP A 342 -12.04 2.89 -29.06
N PHE A 343 -11.25 2.03 -28.38
CA PHE A 343 -10.95 0.69 -28.89
C PHE A 343 -12.20 -0.18 -28.98
N LYS A 344 -13.11 -0.12 -28.00
CA LYS A 344 -14.39 -0.84 -28.08
C LYS A 344 -15.23 -0.37 -29.26
N VAL A 345 -15.37 0.94 -29.48
CA VAL A 345 -16.10 1.48 -30.64
C VAL A 345 -15.44 1.02 -31.94
N HIS A 346 -14.12 1.11 -32.05
CA HIS A 346 -13.39 0.62 -33.22
C HIS A 346 -13.63 -0.87 -33.51
N VAL A 347 -13.58 -1.73 -32.48
CA VAL A 347 -13.83 -3.17 -32.61
C VAL A 347 -15.29 -3.43 -33.00
N THR A 348 -16.25 -2.75 -32.36
CA THR A 348 -17.67 -2.86 -32.69
C THR A 348 -17.93 -2.46 -34.14
N GLU A 349 -17.43 -1.30 -34.58
CA GLU A 349 -17.58 -0.86 -35.97
C GLU A 349 -16.92 -1.83 -36.97
N PHE A 350 -15.76 -2.39 -36.63
CA PHE A 350 -15.12 -3.40 -37.48
C PHE A 350 -15.98 -4.67 -37.60
N VAL A 351 -16.54 -5.14 -36.48
CA VAL A 351 -17.45 -6.29 -36.46
C VAL A 351 -18.71 -5.99 -37.28
N ASP A 352 -19.34 -4.85 -37.07
CA ASP A 352 -20.56 -4.44 -37.78
C ASP A 352 -20.32 -4.33 -39.29
N ARG A 353 -19.24 -3.65 -39.72
CA ARG A 353 -18.86 -3.61 -41.15
C ARG A 353 -18.60 -4.99 -41.74
N THR A 354 -17.99 -5.90 -40.96
CA THR A 354 -17.75 -7.27 -41.40
C THR A 354 -19.06 -8.05 -41.54
N LEU A 355 -19.99 -7.89 -40.59
CA LEU A 355 -21.31 -8.51 -40.64
C LEU A 355 -22.15 -8.00 -41.82
N GLU A 356 -22.11 -6.70 -42.11
CA GLU A 356 -22.74 -6.11 -43.30
C GLU A 356 -22.14 -6.66 -44.60
N SER A 357 -20.82 -6.81 -44.67
CA SER A 357 -20.14 -7.43 -45.81
C SER A 357 -20.48 -8.91 -45.96
N CYS A 358 -20.67 -9.66 -44.86
CA CYS A 358 -21.15 -11.03 -44.90
C CYS A 358 -22.60 -11.09 -45.41
N ALA A 359 -23.47 -10.20 -44.93
CA ALA A 359 -24.89 -10.17 -45.31
C ALA A 359 -25.08 -9.91 -46.81
N THR A 360 -24.24 -9.05 -47.39
CA THR A 360 -24.23 -8.76 -48.84
C THR A 360 -23.58 -9.87 -49.68
N ASN A 361 -22.88 -10.82 -49.04
CA ASN A 361 -22.20 -11.95 -49.68
C ASN A 361 -22.79 -13.31 -49.27
N ASN A 362 -24.13 -13.39 -49.13
CA ASN A 362 -24.86 -14.62 -48.76
C ASN A 362 -24.37 -15.31 -47.47
N GLY A 363 -23.89 -14.54 -46.49
CA GLY A 363 -23.37 -15.05 -45.22
C GLY A 363 -21.93 -15.57 -45.26
N LEU A 364 -21.22 -15.40 -46.38
CA LEU A 364 -19.82 -15.81 -46.51
C LEU A 364 -18.87 -14.75 -45.92
N LEU A 365 -17.83 -15.22 -45.21
CA LEU A 365 -16.79 -14.34 -44.67
C LEU A 365 -16.03 -13.62 -45.82
N PRO A 366 -15.69 -12.33 -45.65
CA PRO A 366 -14.84 -11.61 -46.59
C PRO A 366 -13.47 -12.31 -46.70
N GLY A 367 -13.15 -12.83 -47.90
CA GLY A 367 -11.93 -13.62 -48.15
C GLY A 367 -12.14 -15.11 -48.41
N GLY A 368 -13.35 -15.65 -48.16
CA GLY A 368 -13.70 -17.04 -48.49
C GLY A 368 -13.27 -18.08 -47.45
N GLU A 369 -13.24 -19.36 -47.86
CA GLU A 369 -12.71 -20.46 -47.04
C GLU A 369 -11.19 -20.31 -46.87
N ILE A 370 -10.67 -20.74 -45.72
CA ILE A 370 -9.22 -20.79 -45.48
C ILE A 370 -8.61 -21.78 -46.48
N THR A 371 -7.44 -21.44 -47.00
CA THR A 371 -6.69 -22.26 -47.96
C THR A 371 -5.55 -23.01 -47.28
N LEU A 372 -5.10 -24.11 -47.90
CA LEU A 372 -3.94 -24.85 -47.41
C LEU A 372 -2.66 -23.99 -47.39
N TYR A 373 -2.51 -23.10 -48.38
CA TYR A 373 -1.37 -22.17 -48.45
C TYR A 373 -1.31 -21.23 -47.25
N GLU A 374 -2.45 -20.74 -46.78
CA GLU A 374 -2.54 -19.90 -45.58
C GLU A 374 -2.16 -20.69 -44.32
N ILE A 375 -2.66 -21.92 -44.17
CA ILE A 375 -2.27 -22.81 -43.06
C ILE A 375 -0.76 -23.06 -43.08
N GLU A 376 -0.18 -23.45 -44.22
CA GLU A 376 1.26 -23.69 -44.32
C GLU A 376 2.10 -22.45 -44.03
N THR A 377 1.62 -21.28 -44.45
CA THR A 377 2.26 -19.99 -44.18
C THR A 377 2.23 -19.67 -42.68
N VAL A 378 1.10 -19.90 -42.00
CA VAL A 378 0.97 -19.71 -40.56
C VAL A 378 1.86 -20.70 -39.81
N VAL A 379 1.80 -21.99 -40.16
CA VAL A 379 2.60 -23.04 -39.52
C VAL A 379 4.09 -22.72 -39.62
N ARG A 380 4.58 -22.28 -40.78
CA ARG A 380 5.99 -21.89 -40.98
C ARG A 380 6.44 -20.77 -40.02
N ASN A 381 5.53 -19.87 -39.69
CA ASN A 381 5.78 -18.68 -38.90
C ASN A 381 5.40 -18.84 -37.42
N LEU A 382 4.96 -20.03 -36.98
CA LEU A 382 4.68 -20.30 -35.58
C LEU A 382 5.91 -20.03 -34.72
N LYS A 383 5.74 -19.18 -33.70
CA LYS A 383 6.81 -18.86 -32.75
C LYS A 383 7.12 -20.11 -31.92
N LEU A 384 8.33 -20.62 -32.02
CA LEU A 384 8.78 -21.74 -31.20
C LEU A 384 8.90 -21.35 -29.72
N ARG A 385 8.95 -22.35 -28.84
CA ARG A 385 9.14 -22.25 -27.38
C ARG A 385 8.06 -21.43 -26.68
N LYS A 386 6.84 -21.49 -27.22
CA LYS A 386 5.66 -20.94 -26.55
C LYS A 386 5.15 -21.94 -25.53
N ALA A 387 4.67 -21.42 -24.41
CA ALA A 387 4.03 -22.25 -23.39
C ALA A 387 2.77 -22.89 -23.98
N PRO A 388 2.52 -24.19 -23.72
CA PRO A 388 1.30 -24.83 -24.17
C PRO A 388 0.08 -24.28 -23.42
N GLY A 389 -1.09 -24.42 -24.03
CA GLY A 389 -2.38 -24.12 -23.40
C GLY A 389 -2.84 -25.22 -22.45
N TYR A 390 -4.12 -25.18 -22.08
CA TYR A 390 -4.76 -26.24 -21.28
C TYR A 390 -4.65 -27.62 -21.95
N ASP A 391 -4.68 -27.65 -23.28
CA ASP A 391 -4.55 -28.83 -24.12
C ASP A 391 -3.17 -29.48 -24.11
N LYS A 392 -2.16 -28.83 -23.51
CA LYS A 392 -0.76 -29.29 -23.46
C LYS A 392 -0.05 -29.32 -24.83
N LEU A 393 -0.62 -28.74 -25.89
CA LEU A 393 0.03 -28.67 -27.20
C LEU A 393 0.97 -27.46 -27.29
N GLN A 394 2.18 -27.71 -27.78
CA GLN A 394 3.17 -26.67 -28.11
C GLN A 394 3.19 -26.44 -29.62
N ASN A 395 3.58 -25.24 -30.05
CA ASN A 395 3.69 -24.89 -31.47
C ASN A 395 4.57 -25.87 -32.26
N GLU A 396 5.57 -26.47 -31.62
CA GLU A 396 6.44 -27.49 -32.17
C GLU A 396 5.69 -28.74 -32.68
N HIS A 397 4.59 -29.14 -32.02
CA HIS A 397 3.77 -30.28 -32.46
C HIS A 397 3.23 -30.06 -33.87
N VAL A 398 2.84 -28.81 -34.19
CA VAL A 398 2.34 -28.47 -35.52
C VAL A 398 3.51 -28.12 -36.46
N ARG A 399 4.52 -27.39 -35.98
CA ARG A 399 5.65 -26.92 -36.79
C ARG A 399 6.45 -28.03 -37.45
N TYR A 400 6.63 -29.15 -36.74
CA TYR A 400 7.40 -30.31 -37.19
C TYR A 400 6.53 -31.45 -37.72
N SER A 401 5.21 -31.27 -37.72
CA SER A 401 4.29 -32.26 -38.28
C SER A 401 4.44 -32.43 -39.79
N GLY A 402 3.98 -33.58 -40.27
CA GLY A 402 3.87 -33.88 -41.68
C GLY A 402 2.85 -32.99 -42.40
N LYS A 403 3.12 -32.63 -43.66
CA LYS A 403 2.26 -31.73 -44.45
C LYS A 403 0.83 -32.24 -44.60
N LYS A 404 0.59 -33.55 -44.60
CA LYS A 404 -0.77 -34.10 -44.66
C LYS A 404 -1.62 -33.65 -43.47
N LEU A 405 -1.01 -33.51 -42.29
CA LEU A 405 -1.68 -33.04 -41.08
C LEU A 405 -2.22 -31.61 -41.23
N HIS A 406 -1.57 -30.77 -42.03
CA HIS A 406 -2.08 -29.42 -42.33
C HIS A 406 -3.44 -29.46 -43.04
N THR A 407 -3.71 -30.50 -43.81
CA THR A 407 -5.01 -30.73 -44.45
C THR A 407 -6.09 -31.08 -43.43
N VAL A 408 -5.75 -31.83 -42.37
CA VAL A 408 -6.66 -32.11 -41.25
C VAL A 408 -6.97 -30.82 -40.50
N ILE A 409 -5.95 -30.00 -40.23
CA ILE A 409 -6.11 -28.68 -39.59
C ILE A 409 -7.02 -27.80 -40.46
N LEU A 410 -6.73 -27.67 -41.75
CA LEU A 410 -7.56 -26.92 -42.70
C LEU A 410 -9.04 -27.34 -42.64
N ARG A 411 -9.29 -28.64 -42.63
CA ARG A 411 -10.63 -29.22 -42.57
C ARG A 411 -11.37 -28.82 -41.29
N ILE A 412 -10.70 -28.83 -40.13
CA ILE A 412 -11.27 -28.37 -38.85
C ILE A 412 -11.58 -26.87 -38.91
N PHE A 413 -10.64 -26.05 -39.38
CA PHE A 413 -10.79 -24.60 -39.46
C PHE A 413 -11.93 -24.17 -40.39
N ASN A 414 -12.06 -24.80 -41.57
CA ASN A 414 -13.18 -24.51 -42.48
C ASN A 414 -14.52 -25.04 -41.94
N ALA A 415 -14.52 -26.13 -41.17
CA ALA A 415 -15.72 -26.58 -40.46
C ALA A 415 -16.15 -25.61 -39.35
N VAL A 416 -15.20 -24.99 -38.63
CA VAL A 416 -15.51 -23.92 -37.66
C VAL A 416 -16.22 -22.74 -38.34
N ILE A 417 -15.74 -22.33 -39.51
CA ILE A 417 -16.37 -21.29 -40.32
C ILE A 417 -17.78 -21.72 -40.74
N ARG A 418 -17.92 -22.92 -41.32
CA ARG A 418 -19.20 -23.46 -41.81
C ARG A 418 -20.24 -23.63 -40.71
N PHE A 419 -19.86 -24.14 -39.54
CA PHE A 419 -20.78 -24.39 -38.43
C PHE A 419 -20.96 -23.19 -37.49
N GLY A 420 -20.15 -22.14 -37.63
CA GLY A 420 -20.18 -20.96 -36.75
C GLY A 420 -19.88 -21.27 -35.29
N ARG A 421 -19.17 -22.37 -35.01
CA ARG A 421 -18.86 -22.85 -33.65
C ARG A 421 -17.44 -23.37 -33.61
N ILE A 422 -16.71 -22.97 -32.57
CA ILE A 422 -15.39 -23.53 -32.23
C ILE A 422 -15.54 -24.80 -31.38
N PRO A 423 -14.60 -25.75 -31.46
CA PRO A 423 -14.57 -26.91 -30.59
C PRO A 423 -14.62 -26.54 -29.10
N LEU A 424 -15.33 -27.32 -28.30
CA LEU A 424 -15.47 -27.14 -26.85
C LEU A 424 -14.11 -27.19 -26.16
N CYS A 425 -13.19 -28.06 -26.60
CA CYS A 425 -11.85 -28.15 -26.04
C CYS A 425 -11.05 -26.84 -26.20
N TRP A 426 -11.33 -26.03 -27.24
CA TRP A 426 -10.66 -24.74 -27.46
C TRP A 426 -11.23 -23.59 -26.63
N LYS A 427 -12.40 -23.78 -26.00
CA LYS A 427 -13.01 -22.78 -25.10
C LYS A 427 -12.36 -22.76 -23.71
N HIS A 428 -11.43 -23.67 -23.44
CA HIS A 428 -10.74 -23.78 -22.16
C HIS A 428 -9.41 -23.02 -22.23
N GLY A 429 -9.30 -21.92 -21.47
CA GLY A 429 -8.08 -21.13 -21.36
C GLY A 429 -7.31 -21.39 -20.06
N LEU A 430 -5.98 -21.43 -20.14
CA LEU A 430 -5.10 -21.49 -18.96
C LEU A 430 -4.45 -20.12 -18.71
N LEU A 431 -4.96 -19.38 -17.72
CA LEU A 431 -4.38 -18.09 -17.32
C LEU A 431 -3.42 -18.28 -16.15
N ILE A 432 -2.12 -18.05 -16.39
CA ILE A 432 -1.08 -18.03 -15.36
C ILE A 432 -0.58 -16.59 -15.23
N PRO A 433 -1.02 -15.82 -14.22
CA PRO A 433 -0.44 -14.51 -13.94
C PRO A 433 1.01 -14.72 -13.45
N LEU A 434 1.93 -13.89 -13.93
CA LEU A 434 3.32 -13.90 -13.52
C LEU A 434 3.60 -12.62 -12.72
N PHE A 435 3.80 -12.77 -11.41
CA PHE A 435 4.21 -11.68 -10.53
C PHE A 435 5.63 -11.20 -10.85
N LYS A 436 5.84 -9.88 -10.87
CA LYS A 436 7.13 -9.24 -11.18
C LYS A 436 7.62 -8.45 -9.94
N GLY A 437 8.41 -9.06 -9.04
CA GLY A 437 8.91 -8.45 -7.79
C GLY A 437 10.17 -9.13 -7.17
N TYR A 438 10.91 -8.44 -6.29
CA TYR A 438 12.39 -8.42 -6.15
C TYR A 438 13.11 -9.34 -5.11
N ARG A 439 14.36 -9.68 -5.47
CA ARG A 439 15.68 -9.90 -4.78
C ARG A 439 15.89 -10.93 -3.64
N THR A 440 16.94 -11.75 -3.85
CA THR A 440 17.89 -12.27 -2.84
C THR A 440 19.34 -12.08 -3.32
N GLU A 441 20.26 -11.91 -2.36
CA GLU A 441 21.69 -11.63 -2.53
C GLU A 441 22.48 -12.86 -2.96
N LEU A 442 22.82 -12.92 -4.25
CA LEU A 442 23.92 -13.68 -4.85
C LEU A 442 24.39 -12.83 -6.04
N ASP A 443 25.67 -12.83 -6.37
CA ASP A 443 26.20 -12.17 -7.58
C ASP A 443 25.69 -12.89 -8.83
N LEU A 444 24.45 -12.56 -9.21
CA LEU A 444 23.71 -13.18 -10.30
C LEU A 444 23.83 -12.30 -11.53
N VAL A 445 24.37 -12.85 -12.62
CA VAL A 445 24.23 -12.25 -13.95
C VAL A 445 22.82 -12.57 -14.44
N PHE A 446 21.91 -11.59 -14.34
CA PHE A 446 20.55 -11.74 -14.85
C PHE A 446 20.60 -11.63 -16.37
N ASN A 447 20.02 -12.58 -17.11
CA ASN A 447 19.90 -12.51 -18.58
C ASN A 447 18.41 -12.43 -18.98
N LEU A 448 18.07 -11.53 -19.90
CA LEU A 448 16.76 -11.43 -20.54
C LEU A 448 16.93 -11.85 -22.01
N GLY A 449 16.76 -13.15 -22.27
CA GLY A 449 17.22 -13.77 -23.51
C GLY A 449 18.75 -13.82 -23.54
N ASP A 450 19.36 -13.43 -24.65
CA ASP A 450 20.83 -13.43 -24.82
C ASP A 450 21.50 -12.16 -24.25
N LYS A 451 20.72 -11.22 -23.70
CA LYS A 451 21.22 -9.96 -23.16
C LYS A 451 21.29 -10.02 -21.65
N SER A 452 22.46 -9.74 -21.08
CA SER A 452 22.59 -9.52 -19.64
C SER A 452 21.85 -8.25 -19.21
N VAL A 453 20.88 -8.43 -18.31
CA VAL A 453 20.21 -7.37 -17.56
C VAL A 453 21.18 -6.83 -16.52
N ASN A 454 21.63 -5.60 -16.74
CA ASN A 454 22.46 -4.91 -15.77
C ASN A 454 21.69 -4.71 -14.46
N ILE A 455 22.26 -5.22 -13.36
CA ILE A 455 21.78 -4.91 -12.03
C ILE A 455 22.04 -3.43 -11.80
N SER A 456 20.97 -2.65 -11.71
CA SER A 456 21.07 -1.26 -11.30
C SER A 456 21.01 -1.15 -9.79
N THR A 457 21.93 -0.36 -9.21
CA THR A 457 21.93 0.02 -7.78
C THR A 457 20.91 1.12 -7.49
N GLU A 458 20.33 1.71 -8.54
CA GLU A 458 19.28 2.72 -8.45
C GLU A 458 18.20 2.49 -9.51
N THR A 459 16.93 2.71 -9.17
CA THR A 459 15.83 2.65 -10.14
C THR A 459 14.81 3.74 -9.90
N LYS A 460 14.17 4.24 -10.97
CA LYS A 460 13.08 5.21 -10.84
C LYS A 460 11.75 4.49 -10.83
N HIS A 461 10.99 4.65 -9.76
CA HIS A 461 9.62 4.16 -9.65
C HIS A 461 8.67 5.33 -9.42
N LEU A 462 7.71 5.51 -10.34
CA LEU A 462 6.76 6.64 -10.34
C LEU A 462 7.46 8.02 -10.21
N GLY A 463 8.66 8.16 -10.78
CA GLY A 463 9.44 9.39 -10.72
C GLY A 463 10.23 9.60 -9.42
N ILE A 464 10.14 8.67 -8.46
CA ILE A 464 10.96 8.64 -7.23
C ILE A 464 12.13 7.71 -7.47
N LEU A 465 13.35 8.19 -7.23
CA LEU A 465 14.54 7.35 -7.29
C LEU A 465 14.55 6.41 -6.07
N ARG A 466 15.03 5.19 -6.26
CA ARG A 466 15.11 4.16 -5.21
C ARG A 466 16.47 3.52 -5.29
N THR A 467 17.24 3.67 -4.23
CA THR A 467 18.54 3.02 -4.04
C THR A 467 18.37 1.71 -3.28
N VAL A 468 19.35 0.81 -3.43
CA VAL A 468 19.36 -0.49 -2.73
C VAL A 468 19.33 -0.35 -1.21
N ASP A 469 20.04 0.64 -0.68
CA ASP A 469 20.15 0.92 0.76
C ASP A 469 18.95 1.69 1.31
N LEU A 470 17.98 2.03 0.45
CA LEU A 470 16.82 2.89 0.76
C LEU A 470 17.21 4.24 1.38
N SER A 471 18.45 4.69 1.15
CA SER A 471 18.93 5.97 1.67
C SER A 471 18.30 7.13 0.90
N PRO A 472 17.76 8.15 1.61
CA PRO A 472 17.17 9.31 0.95
C PRO A 472 18.22 10.26 0.37
N SER A 473 19.52 10.08 0.64
CA SER A 473 20.56 11.04 0.24
C SER A 473 20.59 11.28 -1.28
N THR A 474 20.58 10.20 -2.08
CA THR A 474 20.62 10.30 -3.54
C THR A 474 19.33 10.91 -4.09
N ASP A 475 18.19 10.53 -3.51
CA ASP A 475 16.86 11.07 -3.87
C ASP A 475 16.79 12.58 -3.62
N ILE A 476 17.26 13.04 -2.46
CA ILE A 476 17.28 14.47 -2.09
C ILE A 476 18.15 15.26 -3.06
N GLN A 477 19.33 14.76 -3.43
CA GLN A 477 20.19 15.40 -4.42
C GLN A 477 19.53 15.47 -5.81
N HIS A 478 18.87 14.38 -6.23
CA HIS A 478 18.12 14.33 -7.48
C HIS A 478 16.97 15.34 -7.49
N SER A 479 16.20 15.40 -6.40
CA SER A 479 15.10 16.34 -6.21
C SER A 479 15.56 17.80 -6.21
N CYS A 480 16.67 18.13 -5.54
CA CYS A 480 17.26 19.47 -5.57
C CYS A 480 17.69 19.85 -7.01
N ARG A 481 18.27 18.92 -7.77
CA ARG A 481 18.65 19.14 -9.18
C ARG A 481 17.42 19.40 -10.05
N LYS A 482 16.36 18.60 -9.88
CA LYS A 482 15.08 18.80 -10.58
C LYS A 482 14.45 20.16 -10.24
N GLY A 483 14.48 20.54 -8.97
CA GLY A 483 14.05 21.87 -8.51
C GLY A 483 14.85 23.00 -9.13
N ARG A 484 16.17 22.84 -9.26
CA ARG A 484 17.04 23.84 -9.88
C ARG A 484 16.70 24.06 -11.35
N ASN A 485 16.44 22.97 -12.08
CA ASN A 485 16.02 23.06 -13.48
C ASN A 485 14.66 23.76 -13.60
N ALA A 486 13.69 23.41 -12.75
CA ALA A 486 12.39 24.07 -12.70
C ALA A 486 12.52 25.57 -12.36
N TYR A 487 13.40 25.93 -11.42
CA TYR A 487 13.67 27.31 -11.07
C TYR A 487 14.28 28.09 -12.24
N PHE A 488 15.28 27.55 -12.93
CA PHE A 488 15.90 28.25 -14.07
C PHE A 488 14.96 28.39 -15.27
N ALA A 489 14.01 27.47 -15.47
CA ALA A 489 12.96 27.63 -16.45
C ALA A 489 12.08 28.87 -16.14
N ILE A 490 11.82 29.15 -14.86
CA ILE A 490 11.12 30.38 -14.42
C ILE A 490 12.06 31.59 -14.54
N ALA A 491 13.33 31.44 -14.16
CA ALA A 491 14.27 32.56 -14.16
C ALA A 491 14.59 33.07 -15.58
N GLY A 492 14.60 32.17 -16.56
CA GLY A 492 14.87 32.47 -17.97
C GLY A 492 13.79 33.31 -18.66
N THR A 493 12.59 33.46 -18.08
CA THR A 493 11.49 34.25 -18.66
C THR A 493 11.46 35.71 -18.19
N GLY A 494 12.57 36.22 -17.63
CA GLY A 494 12.67 37.61 -17.16
C GLY A 494 12.22 37.82 -15.70
N SER A 495 12.21 36.76 -14.88
CA SER A 495 11.79 36.83 -13.48
C SER A 495 12.64 37.81 -12.64
N CYS A 496 13.83 38.19 -13.09
CA CYS A 496 14.68 39.18 -12.43
C CYS A 496 14.06 40.59 -12.41
N LEU A 497 13.09 40.85 -13.29
CA LEU A 497 12.31 42.10 -13.35
C LEU A 497 11.06 42.06 -12.48
N LEU A 498 10.70 40.90 -11.94
CA LEU A 498 9.52 40.74 -11.10
C LEU A 498 9.84 41.05 -9.63
N ASN A 499 8.80 41.44 -8.89
CA ASN A 499 8.88 41.58 -7.45
C ASN A 499 9.26 40.24 -6.79
N PRO A 500 10.20 40.21 -5.83
CA PRO A 500 10.60 39.00 -5.12
C PRO A 500 9.45 38.17 -4.54
N LEU A 501 8.40 38.80 -4.01
CA LEU A 501 7.23 38.08 -3.47
C LEU A 501 6.45 37.37 -4.58
N THR A 502 6.36 37.96 -5.77
CA THR A 502 5.75 37.32 -6.94
C THR A 502 6.55 36.09 -7.37
N VAL A 503 7.89 36.22 -7.44
CA VAL A 503 8.76 35.09 -7.79
C VAL A 503 8.73 34.00 -6.72
N CYS A 504 8.63 34.35 -5.43
CA CYS A 504 8.42 33.41 -4.34
C CYS A 504 7.08 32.67 -4.47
N GLY A 505 6.02 33.37 -4.90
CA GLY A 505 4.74 32.75 -5.26
C GLY A 505 4.87 31.70 -6.37
N LEU A 506 5.66 31.99 -7.41
CA LEU A 506 5.96 31.01 -8.47
C LEU A 506 6.82 29.84 -7.96
N TYR A 507 7.83 30.13 -7.14
CA TYR A 507 8.67 29.12 -6.48
C TYR A 507 7.82 28.14 -5.66
N ASN A 508 6.90 28.64 -4.83
CA ASN A 508 5.98 27.84 -4.02
C ASN A 508 5.02 26.99 -4.85
N LYS A 509 4.59 27.46 -6.02
CA LYS A 509 3.61 26.76 -6.87
C LYS A 509 4.25 25.80 -7.89
N ILE A 510 5.49 26.02 -8.30
CA ILE A 510 6.14 25.27 -9.38
C ILE A 510 7.34 24.48 -8.88
N VAL A 511 8.26 25.12 -8.14
CA VAL A 511 9.54 24.50 -7.76
C VAL A 511 9.39 23.62 -6.53
N ILE A 512 8.73 24.11 -5.48
CA ILE A 512 8.52 23.38 -4.22
C ILE A 512 7.81 22.03 -4.47
N PRO A 513 6.72 21.93 -5.26
CA PRO A 513 6.10 20.65 -5.57
C PRO A 513 7.03 19.69 -6.33
N ALA A 514 7.89 20.22 -7.20
CA ALA A 514 8.84 19.40 -7.95
C ALA A 514 9.98 18.83 -7.07
N VAL A 515 10.43 19.60 -6.08
CA VAL A 515 11.49 19.20 -5.12
C VAL A 515 10.94 18.22 -4.09
N LEU A 516 9.77 18.52 -3.52
CA LEU A 516 9.19 17.76 -2.41
C LEU A 516 8.32 16.58 -2.87
N TYR A 517 8.35 16.23 -4.15
CA TYR A 517 7.62 15.07 -4.66
C TYR A 517 8.17 13.78 -4.04
N GLY A 518 7.33 13.10 -3.23
CA GLY A 518 7.69 11.85 -2.58
C GLY A 518 8.56 12.01 -1.32
N CYS A 519 8.72 13.22 -0.79
CA CYS A 519 9.56 13.47 0.38
C CYS A 519 9.06 12.79 1.67
N GLU A 520 7.80 12.37 1.69
CA GLU A 520 7.19 11.57 2.76
C GLU A 520 7.94 10.24 2.99
N LEU A 521 8.68 9.78 1.97
CA LEU A 521 9.43 8.53 1.97
C LEU A 521 10.90 8.71 2.36
N TRP A 522 11.35 9.95 2.59
CA TRP A 522 12.73 10.25 2.97
C TRP A 522 12.97 9.98 4.45
N ASN A 523 13.11 8.70 4.83
CA ASN A 523 13.26 8.30 6.22
C ASN A 523 14.72 8.38 6.67
N GLY A 524 14.98 8.86 7.89
CA GLY A 524 16.34 8.90 8.44
C GLY A 524 17.26 9.90 7.75
N ILE A 525 16.73 11.10 7.46
CA ILE A 525 17.47 12.20 6.83
C ILE A 525 18.70 12.57 7.69
N LYS A 526 19.89 12.55 7.09
CA LYS A 526 21.14 12.88 7.80
C LYS A 526 21.36 14.40 7.80
N PRO A 527 22.17 14.95 8.73
CA PRO A 527 22.49 16.39 8.74
C PRO A 527 23.06 16.92 7.42
N LYS A 528 23.81 16.10 6.68
CA LYS A 528 24.32 16.45 5.34
C LYS A 528 23.21 16.66 4.31
N ASP A 529 22.11 15.90 4.43
CA ASP A 529 20.99 15.95 3.49
C ASP A 529 20.11 17.18 3.78
N ILE A 530 19.93 17.51 5.07
CA ILE A 530 19.31 18.78 5.50
C ILE A 530 20.08 19.97 4.91
N ARG A 531 21.41 19.98 5.05
CA ARG A 531 22.28 21.02 4.45
C ARG A 531 22.14 21.08 2.93
N CYS A 532 21.89 19.97 2.25
CA CYS A 532 21.66 19.95 0.80
C CYS A 532 20.37 20.71 0.44
N LEU A 533 19.28 20.46 1.15
CA LEU A 533 18.00 21.18 0.97
C LEU A 533 18.17 22.68 1.26
N GLU A 534 18.81 23.01 2.38
CA GLU A 534 19.07 24.41 2.77
C GLU A 534 19.94 25.12 1.75
N THR A 535 21.06 24.52 1.32
CA THR A 535 21.94 25.12 0.30
C THR A 535 21.21 25.40 -1.02
N PHE A 536 20.33 24.48 -1.42
CA PHE A 536 19.49 24.68 -2.60
C PHE A 536 18.52 25.87 -2.43
N GLN A 537 17.79 25.96 -1.31
CA GLN A 537 16.89 27.08 -1.05
C GLN A 537 17.64 28.40 -0.89
N HIS A 538 18.75 28.41 -0.15
CA HIS A 538 19.61 29.58 0.06
C HIS A 538 20.11 30.19 -1.26
N PHE A 539 20.48 29.34 -2.22
CA PHE A 539 20.84 29.79 -3.56
C PHE A 539 19.67 30.52 -4.24
N ILE A 540 18.48 29.93 -4.22
CA ILE A 540 17.29 30.47 -4.87
C ILE A 540 16.84 31.79 -4.23
N VAL A 541 16.70 31.82 -2.91
CA VAL A 541 16.16 33.00 -2.20
C VAL A 541 17.04 34.24 -2.37
N LYS A 542 18.37 34.05 -2.45
CA LYS A 542 19.32 35.12 -2.76
C LYS A 542 19.22 35.56 -4.22
N HIS A 543 19.09 34.61 -5.14
CA HIS A 543 18.96 34.90 -6.57
C HIS A 543 17.66 35.67 -6.88
N ILE A 544 16.53 35.29 -6.27
CA ILE A 544 15.24 35.98 -6.39
C ILE A 544 15.37 37.47 -6.02
N GLN A 545 16.09 37.76 -4.94
CA GLN A 545 16.25 39.12 -4.40
C GLN A 545 17.38 39.90 -5.07
N GLY A 546 18.28 39.22 -5.80
CA GLY A 546 19.47 39.83 -6.40
C GLY A 546 20.57 40.12 -5.38
N PHE A 547 20.65 39.31 -4.32
CA PHE A 547 21.63 39.47 -3.25
C PHE A 547 22.94 38.71 -3.53
N PRO A 548 24.08 39.22 -3.02
CA PRO A 548 25.36 38.50 -3.06
C PRO A 548 25.29 37.11 -2.41
N LYS A 549 26.14 36.19 -2.87
CA LYS A 549 26.21 34.83 -2.32
C LYS A 549 26.49 34.80 -0.81
N ARG A 550 27.26 35.77 -0.30
CA ARG A 550 27.68 35.89 1.10
C ARG A 550 26.60 36.47 2.02
N THR A 551 25.52 37.06 1.49
CA THR A 551 24.43 37.59 2.33
C THR A 551 23.84 36.48 3.22
N ARG A 552 23.52 36.80 4.48
CA ARG A 552 22.97 35.83 5.44
C ARG A 552 21.65 35.27 4.94
N SER A 553 21.54 33.94 4.84
CA SER A 553 20.35 33.29 4.28
C SER A 553 19.10 33.51 5.14
N ASP A 554 19.23 33.53 6.47
CA ASP A 554 18.09 33.72 7.38
C ASP A 554 17.39 35.08 7.13
N MET A 555 18.16 36.14 6.86
CA MET A 555 17.59 37.45 6.47
C MET A 555 16.85 37.37 5.14
N CYS A 556 17.44 36.68 4.17
CA CYS A 556 16.87 36.50 2.83
C CYS A 556 15.54 35.72 2.89
N GLU A 557 15.48 34.63 3.65
CA GLU A 557 14.27 33.83 3.86
C GLU A 557 13.19 34.64 4.59
N SER A 558 13.60 35.38 5.63
CA SER A 558 12.70 36.25 6.40
C SER A 558 12.03 37.29 5.53
N MET A 559 12.80 38.02 4.71
CA MET A 559 12.25 39.05 3.82
C MET A 559 11.24 38.51 2.80
N THR A 560 11.30 37.21 2.50
CA THR A 560 10.41 36.59 1.51
C THR A 560 9.27 35.78 2.13
N ASN A 561 9.24 35.67 3.47
CA ASN A 561 8.32 34.79 4.21
C ASN A 561 8.32 33.33 3.68
N LEU A 562 9.47 32.85 3.19
CA LEU A 562 9.61 31.47 2.74
C LEU A 562 9.89 30.54 3.91
N GLU A 563 9.10 29.47 4.02
CA GLU A 563 9.36 28.39 4.97
C GLU A 563 10.58 27.57 4.53
N ARG A 564 11.34 27.05 5.50
CA ARG A 564 12.51 26.21 5.23
C ARG A 564 12.09 24.87 4.65
N LEU A 565 12.78 24.38 3.61
CA LEU A 565 12.48 23.09 2.98
C LEU A 565 12.42 21.90 3.96
N PRO A 566 13.35 21.75 4.93
CA PRO A 566 13.26 20.65 5.90
C PRO A 566 11.95 20.65 6.69
N ILE A 567 11.43 21.84 7.01
CA ILE A 567 10.17 22.01 7.76
C ILE A 567 8.98 21.63 6.89
N LEU A 568 8.99 21.98 5.61
CA LEU A 568 7.97 21.54 4.67
C LEU A 568 7.96 20.02 4.47
N VAL A 569 9.11 19.35 4.53
CA VAL A 569 9.21 17.88 4.52
C VAL A 569 8.54 17.29 5.76
N GLU A 570 8.84 17.82 6.95
CA GLU A 570 8.24 17.35 8.21
C GLU A 570 6.72 17.59 8.23
N LYS A 571 6.24 18.77 7.80
CA LYS A 571 4.80 19.05 7.62
C LYS A 571 4.13 18.03 6.70
N ARG A 572 4.74 17.70 5.56
CA ARG A 572 4.22 16.71 4.61
C ARG A 572 4.16 15.30 5.21
N LYS A 573 5.18 14.89 5.96
CA LYS A 573 5.18 13.60 6.68
C LYS A 573 4.06 13.51 7.71
N LEU A 574 3.82 14.56 8.48
CA LEU A 574 2.73 14.60 9.45
C LEU A 574 1.35 14.60 8.77
N MET A 575 1.21 15.28 7.62
CA MET A 575 -0.02 15.18 6.82
C MET A 575 -0.21 13.80 6.18
N PHE A 576 0.88 13.13 5.83
CA PHE A 576 0.84 11.76 5.34
C PHE A 576 0.45 10.77 6.44
N LEU A 577 0.92 10.96 7.68
CA LEU A 577 0.47 10.21 8.85
C LEU A 577 -1.06 10.33 9.02
N TYR A 578 -1.60 11.54 8.97
CA TYR A 578 -3.06 11.75 9.02
C TYR A 578 -3.78 10.90 7.97
N LYS A 579 -3.30 10.93 6.73
CA LYS A 579 -3.89 10.16 5.64
C LYS A 579 -3.86 8.66 5.93
N LEU A 580 -2.77 8.13 6.48
CA LEU A 580 -2.66 6.71 6.86
C LEU A 580 -3.64 6.34 7.98
N CYS A 581 -3.83 7.21 8.96
CA CYS A 581 -4.80 7.02 10.04
C CYS A 581 -6.25 7.08 9.54
N GLU A 582 -6.57 7.96 8.60
CA GLU A 582 -7.92 8.16 8.06
C GLU A 582 -8.37 7.05 7.10
N MET A 583 -7.44 6.35 6.45
CA MET A 583 -7.76 5.34 5.42
C MET A 583 -8.78 4.29 5.90
N LYS A 584 -9.51 3.68 4.95
CA LYS A 584 -10.42 2.56 5.25
C LYS A 584 -9.62 1.36 5.80
N ALA A 585 -10.14 0.67 6.81
CA ALA A 585 -9.46 -0.44 7.49
C ALA A 585 -9.11 -1.60 6.53
N GLN A 586 -9.89 -1.79 5.46
CA GLN A 586 -9.67 -2.82 4.44
C GLN A 586 -8.54 -2.48 3.45
N SER A 587 -8.01 -1.24 3.47
CA SER A 587 -6.90 -0.86 2.61
C SER A 587 -5.61 -1.55 3.07
N LEU A 588 -4.96 -2.27 2.15
CA LEU A 588 -3.65 -2.88 2.39
C LEU A 588 -2.64 -1.87 2.97
N THR A 589 -2.64 -0.62 2.50
CA THR A 589 -1.76 0.43 3.02
C THR A 589 -2.01 0.69 4.51
N LYS A 590 -3.28 0.72 4.95
CA LYS A 590 -3.61 0.95 6.37
C LYS A 590 -3.28 -0.28 7.20
N GLN A 591 -3.52 -1.48 6.69
CA GLN A 591 -3.13 -2.73 7.34
C GLN A 591 -1.62 -2.81 7.56
N ILE A 592 -0.82 -2.51 6.53
CA ILE A 592 0.65 -2.45 6.64
C ILE A 592 1.07 -1.37 7.65
N PHE A 593 0.48 -0.19 7.58
CA PHE A 593 0.77 0.90 8.52
C PHE A 593 0.50 0.48 9.96
N ILE A 594 -0.68 -0.06 10.26
CA ILE A 594 -1.08 -0.53 11.59
C ILE A 594 -0.17 -1.65 12.07
N TYR A 595 0.12 -2.65 11.23
CA TYR A 595 1.04 -3.75 11.56
C TYR A 595 2.42 -3.22 11.94
N ARG A 596 2.98 -2.32 11.13
CA ARG A 596 4.30 -1.71 11.39
C ARG A 596 4.29 -0.82 12.62
N LEU A 597 3.18 -0.13 12.89
CA LEU A 597 3.00 0.70 14.08
C LEU A 597 3.00 -0.17 15.34
N PHE A 598 2.20 -1.24 15.38
CA PHE A 598 2.18 -2.17 16.51
C PHE A 598 3.52 -2.89 16.69
N GLN A 599 4.17 -3.29 15.60
CA GLN A 599 5.52 -3.87 15.67
C GLN A 599 6.52 -2.89 16.29
N TYR A 600 6.43 -1.60 15.98
CA TYR A 600 7.31 -0.57 16.53
C TYR A 600 7.13 -0.37 18.04
N PHE A 601 5.89 -0.32 18.51
CA PHE A 601 5.61 -0.13 19.94
C PHE A 601 5.68 -1.44 20.76
N GLY A 602 5.53 -2.60 20.12
CA GLY A 602 5.53 -3.91 20.77
C GLY A 602 6.90 -4.58 20.87
N ASP A 603 7.87 -4.23 20.03
CA ASP A 603 9.23 -4.78 20.06
C ASP A 603 10.28 -3.66 20.21
N THR A 604 10.65 -3.39 21.47
CA THR A 604 11.69 -2.42 21.83
C THR A 604 13.12 -2.98 21.70
N SER A 605 13.27 -4.28 21.41
CA SER A 605 14.57 -4.96 21.41
C SER A 605 15.37 -4.79 20.11
N ARG A 606 14.72 -4.41 19.00
CA ARG A 606 15.33 -4.27 17.68
C ARG A 606 15.31 -2.83 17.17
N LYS A 607 16.42 -2.35 16.62
CA LYS A 607 16.47 -1.06 15.90
C LYS A 607 15.63 -1.17 14.62
N GLN A 608 14.51 -0.48 14.60
CA GLN A 608 13.62 -0.43 13.44
C GLN A 608 13.94 0.76 12.55
N HIS A 609 13.82 0.59 11.23
CA HIS A 609 14.04 1.63 10.23
C HIS A 609 12.77 1.86 9.40
N GLY A 610 12.64 3.06 8.83
CA GLY A 610 11.54 3.44 7.93
C GLY A 610 10.66 4.55 8.50
N PHE A 611 9.43 4.64 7.98
CA PHE A 611 8.51 5.75 8.26
C PHE A 611 8.04 5.84 9.71
N ILE A 612 7.75 4.72 10.39
CA ILE A 612 7.22 4.74 11.76
C ILE A 612 8.23 5.32 12.78
N PRO A 613 9.49 4.85 12.83
CA PRO A 613 10.50 5.48 13.71
C PRO A 613 10.70 6.97 13.38
N ASP A 614 10.75 7.31 12.10
CA ASP A 614 11.00 8.67 11.62
C ASP A 614 9.87 9.64 12.00
N VAL A 615 8.60 9.26 11.76
CA VAL A 615 7.46 10.10 12.10
C VAL A 615 7.26 10.20 13.62
N THR A 616 7.57 9.15 14.37
CA THR A 616 7.56 9.18 15.85
C THR A 616 8.57 10.21 16.37
N ASN A 617 9.79 10.26 15.81
CA ASN A 617 10.79 11.27 16.18
C ASN A 617 10.31 12.70 15.86
N ILE A 618 9.66 12.91 14.71
CA ILE A 618 9.08 14.21 14.34
C ILE A 618 7.96 14.59 15.31
N LEU A 619 7.07 13.66 15.64
CA LEU A 619 5.99 13.89 16.61
C LEU A 619 6.56 14.25 17.99
N SER A 620 7.59 13.55 18.46
CA SER A 620 8.26 13.88 19.73
C SER A 620 8.92 15.25 19.72
N LYS A 621 9.60 15.62 18.62
CA LYS A 621 10.22 16.95 18.43
C LYS A 621 9.22 18.10 18.63
N TYR A 622 7.97 17.89 18.22
CA TYR A 622 6.90 18.90 18.30
C TYR A 622 5.90 18.67 19.43
N SER A 623 6.18 17.76 20.37
CA SER A 623 5.27 17.40 21.48
C SER A 623 3.88 16.92 21.03
N LEU A 624 3.81 16.24 19.88
CA LEU A 624 2.57 15.73 19.26
C LEU A 624 2.40 14.21 19.40
N LEU A 625 3.32 13.51 20.07
CA LEU A 625 3.30 12.04 20.16
C LEU A 625 2.01 11.48 20.79
N ASN A 626 1.40 12.23 21.70
CA ASN A 626 0.15 11.83 22.37
C ASN A 626 -1.00 11.58 21.39
N PHE A 627 -1.04 12.26 20.24
CA PHE A 627 -2.07 12.02 19.21
C PHE A 627 -1.92 10.64 18.57
N LEU A 628 -0.69 10.19 18.33
CA LEU A 628 -0.43 8.85 17.79
C LEU A 628 -0.72 7.77 18.84
N ASN A 629 -0.34 8.00 20.10
CA ASN A 629 -0.65 7.10 21.20
C ASN A 629 -2.16 6.96 21.39
N SER A 630 -2.90 8.08 21.46
CA SER A 630 -4.36 8.08 21.59
C SER A 630 -5.03 7.33 20.43
N TYR A 631 -4.54 7.51 19.21
CA TYR A 631 -5.02 6.77 18.05
C TYR A 631 -4.80 5.26 18.16
N MET A 632 -3.70 4.80 18.75
CA MET A 632 -3.47 3.36 18.96
C MET A 632 -4.50 2.74 19.92
N PHE A 633 -4.94 3.49 20.93
CA PHE A 633 -5.92 2.99 21.90
C PHE A 633 -7.37 3.13 21.43
N THR A 634 -7.68 4.21 20.71
CA THR A 634 -9.07 4.58 20.39
C THR A 634 -9.44 4.35 18.92
N GLY A 635 -8.46 4.20 18.03
CA GLY A 635 -8.67 4.24 16.57
C GLY A 635 -9.07 5.61 16.02
N CYS A 636 -9.22 6.62 16.88
CA CYS A 636 -9.67 7.96 16.52
C CYS A 636 -8.47 8.89 16.31
N PHE A 637 -8.52 9.70 15.26
CA PHE A 637 -7.51 10.71 14.94
C PHE A 637 -8.21 12.07 14.70
N PRO A 638 -7.58 13.22 14.99
CA PRO A 638 -8.19 14.53 14.70
C PRO A 638 -8.61 14.66 13.23
N THR A 639 -9.66 15.43 12.96
CA THR A 639 -10.10 15.70 11.58
C THR A 639 -9.00 16.40 10.77
N LYS A 640 -9.07 16.35 9.44
CA LYS A 640 -8.07 16.96 8.54
C LYS A 640 -7.76 18.42 8.89
N LEU A 641 -8.80 19.21 9.15
CA LEU A 641 -8.68 20.64 9.46
C LEU A 641 -8.03 20.84 10.83
N GLN A 642 -8.49 20.11 11.86
CA GLN A 642 -7.91 20.15 13.20
C GLN A 642 -6.43 19.75 13.16
N TRP A 643 -6.11 18.61 12.53
CA TRP A 643 -4.73 18.13 12.43
C TRP A 643 -3.83 19.12 11.69
N LYS A 644 -4.28 19.68 10.56
CA LYS A 644 -3.53 20.70 9.84
C LYS A 644 -3.24 21.92 10.71
N ASN A 645 -4.22 22.38 11.49
CA ASN A 645 -4.05 23.53 12.38
C ASN A 645 -3.10 23.22 13.54
N ILE A 646 -3.21 22.04 14.15
CA ILE A 646 -2.31 21.56 15.22
C ILE A 646 -0.87 21.50 14.70
N VAL A 647 -0.64 20.84 13.56
CA VAL A 647 0.69 20.70 12.94
C VAL A 647 1.27 22.06 12.60
N ASN A 648 0.51 22.93 11.94
CA ASN A 648 1.00 24.25 11.58
C ASN A 648 1.30 25.11 12.81
N SER A 649 0.45 25.07 13.84
CA SER A 649 0.66 25.83 15.08
C SER A 649 1.94 25.38 15.78
N ALA A 650 2.08 24.08 16.05
CA ALA A 650 3.21 23.53 16.77
C ALA A 650 4.54 23.78 16.05
N ILE A 651 4.57 23.55 14.73
CA ILE A 651 5.79 23.75 13.93
C ILE A 651 6.13 25.23 13.81
N ASN A 652 5.14 26.10 13.54
CA ASN A 652 5.41 27.53 13.40
C ASN A 652 5.88 28.15 14.72
N GLN A 653 5.38 27.67 15.87
CA GLN A 653 5.82 28.11 17.19
C GLN A 653 7.29 27.73 17.45
N ASP A 654 7.67 26.47 17.21
CA ASP A 654 9.05 25.99 17.35
C ASP A 654 10.01 26.73 16.40
N GLU A 655 9.60 26.93 15.14
CA GLU A 655 10.39 27.67 14.15
C GLU A 655 10.57 29.13 14.52
N LYS A 656 9.49 29.80 14.97
CA LYS A 656 9.56 31.18 15.43
C LYS A 656 10.53 31.32 16.60
N HIS A 657 10.41 30.47 17.61
CA HIS A 657 11.30 30.47 18.77
C HIS A 657 12.77 30.29 18.35
N ARG A 658 13.09 29.24 17.59
CA ARG A 658 14.47 28.97 17.14
C ARG A 658 15.06 30.08 16.27
N LYS A 659 14.23 30.69 15.43
CA LYS A 659 14.65 31.81 14.57
C LYS A 659 14.96 33.04 15.42
N GLU A 660 14.09 33.39 16.36
CA GLU A 660 14.27 34.53 17.25
C GLU A 660 15.50 34.36 18.15
N GLU A 661 15.69 33.17 18.73
CA GLU A 661 16.86 32.83 19.54
C GLU A 661 18.17 32.97 18.76
N ARG A 662 18.19 32.47 17.52
CA ARG A 662 19.36 32.57 16.63
C ARG A 662 19.65 34.01 16.20
N MET A 663 18.62 34.80 15.89
CA MET A 663 18.81 36.18 15.44
C MET A 663 19.17 37.13 16.59
N ARG A 664 18.64 36.90 17.80
CA ARG A 664 18.96 37.75 18.97
C ARG A 664 20.38 37.52 19.50
N SER A 665 20.94 36.33 19.30
CA SER A 665 22.29 35.98 19.78
C SER A 665 23.42 36.40 18.84
N ASP A 666 23.11 36.82 17.61
CA ASP A 666 24.09 37.15 16.57
C ASP A 666 23.98 38.63 16.18
N ASN A 667 25.03 39.40 16.48
CA ASN A 667 25.10 40.85 16.27
C ASN A 667 24.95 41.27 14.80
N ASP A 668 25.16 40.36 13.83
CA ASP A 668 24.93 40.63 12.41
C ASP A 668 23.46 41.02 12.15
N PHE A 669 22.52 40.54 12.97
CA PHE A 669 21.09 40.77 12.79
C PHE A 669 20.57 42.05 13.45
N THR A 670 21.36 42.76 14.26
CA THR A 670 20.89 43.92 15.04
C THR A 670 20.15 44.96 14.18
N ARG A 671 20.75 45.36 13.06
CA ARG A 671 20.13 46.29 12.11
C ARG A 671 18.86 45.70 11.48
N PHE A 672 18.94 44.46 11.01
CA PHE A 672 17.85 43.77 10.33
C PHE A 672 16.61 43.63 11.24
N LEU A 673 16.81 43.20 12.49
CA LEU A 673 15.75 43.04 13.48
C LEU A 673 15.04 44.37 13.76
N ARG A 674 15.81 45.43 14.03
CA ARG A 674 15.26 46.75 14.33
C ARG A 674 14.43 47.33 13.18
N LEU A 675 14.84 47.07 11.94
CA LEU A 675 14.09 47.55 10.77
C LEU A 675 12.80 46.74 10.53
N SER A 676 12.79 45.48 10.96
CA SER A 676 11.65 44.57 10.81
C SER A 676 10.61 44.59 11.93
N GLU A 677 10.96 45.16 13.10
CA GLU A 677 10.16 45.11 14.34
C GLU A 677 8.73 45.63 14.13
N ASN A 678 8.57 46.71 13.35
CA ASN A 678 7.30 47.41 13.19
C ASN A 678 6.62 47.15 11.84
N ASN A 679 7.42 46.92 10.80
CA ASN A 679 6.91 46.82 9.43
C ASN A 679 6.76 45.37 8.95
N GLY A 680 7.28 44.41 9.71
CA GLY A 680 7.45 43.03 9.26
C GLY A 680 8.66 42.86 8.33
N TYR A 681 9.06 41.61 8.09
CA TYR A 681 10.26 41.30 7.32
C TYR A 681 10.12 41.57 5.81
N ASP A 682 8.93 41.45 5.25
CA ASP A 682 8.66 41.59 3.80
C ASP A 682 8.29 43.01 3.36
N PHE A 683 8.31 43.98 4.29
CA PHE A 683 7.93 45.37 4.08
C PHE A 683 8.51 45.97 2.79
N ILE A 684 9.82 45.83 2.57
CA ILE A 684 10.50 46.43 1.40
C ILE A 684 9.95 45.89 0.08
N TRP A 685 9.53 44.63 0.04
CA TRP A 685 8.93 44.04 -1.16
C TRP A 685 7.46 44.41 -1.31
N GLN A 686 6.73 44.63 -0.22
CA GLN A 686 5.38 45.21 -0.27
C GLN A 686 5.42 46.66 -0.79
N TYR A 687 6.37 47.47 -0.30
CA TYR A 687 6.63 48.82 -0.80
C TYR A 687 6.90 48.81 -2.31
N ALA A 688 7.76 47.91 -2.79
CA ALA A 688 8.06 47.78 -4.22
C ALA A 688 6.83 47.42 -5.05
N LYS A 689 5.94 46.58 -4.50
CA LYS A 689 4.70 46.15 -5.14
C LYS A 689 3.70 47.31 -5.26
N TYR A 690 3.58 48.12 -4.21
CA TYR A 690 2.66 49.25 -4.16
C TYR A 690 3.13 50.43 -5.04
N THR A 691 4.43 50.75 -5.00
CA THR A 691 4.98 51.94 -5.67
C THR A 691 5.51 51.68 -7.08
N GLY A 692 5.72 50.42 -7.47
CA GLY A 692 6.41 50.06 -8.71
C GLY A 692 7.93 50.32 -8.70
N ARG A 693 8.51 50.76 -7.58
CA ARG A 693 9.93 51.16 -7.47
C ARG A 693 10.87 49.98 -7.12
N LEU A 694 10.85 48.92 -7.94
CA LEU A 694 11.59 47.69 -7.64
C LEU A 694 13.11 47.87 -7.52
N ARG A 695 13.74 48.68 -8.38
CA ARG A 695 15.20 48.90 -8.32
C ARG A 695 15.64 49.55 -7.01
N THR A 696 14.88 50.55 -6.56
CA THR A 696 15.10 51.24 -5.30
C THR A 696 14.94 50.27 -4.12
N ALA A 697 13.85 49.51 -4.10
CA ALA A 697 13.61 48.51 -3.07
C ALA A 697 14.72 47.45 -3.00
N LYS A 698 15.23 46.97 -4.14
CA LYS A 698 16.37 46.04 -4.17
C LYS A 698 17.64 46.64 -3.58
N HIS A 699 17.89 47.92 -3.80
CA HIS A 699 19.02 48.62 -3.19
C HIS A 699 18.85 48.72 -1.67
N VAL A 700 17.69 49.19 -1.20
CA VAL A 700 17.42 49.33 0.24
C VAL A 700 17.44 47.98 0.96
N ALA A 701 16.91 46.92 0.35
CA ALA A 701 16.95 45.57 0.92
C ALA A 701 18.39 45.02 1.06
N LYS A 702 19.32 45.43 0.17
CA LYS A 702 20.75 45.12 0.35
C LYS A 702 21.35 45.85 1.55
N LEU A 703 20.97 47.11 1.76
CA LEU A 703 21.41 47.88 2.93
C LEU A 703 20.90 47.25 4.25
N TRP A 704 19.63 46.82 4.27
CA TRP A 704 19.04 46.09 5.41
C TRP A 704 19.81 44.80 5.75
N SER A 705 20.31 44.10 4.74
CA SER A 705 20.96 42.79 4.89
C SER A 705 22.48 42.86 5.01
N THR A 706 23.05 44.08 5.06
CA THR A 706 24.47 44.28 5.33
C THR A 706 24.68 44.35 6.85
N PRO A 707 25.63 43.59 7.43
CA PRO A 707 25.93 43.70 8.85
C PRO A 707 26.55 45.07 9.18
N PRO A 708 26.51 45.51 10.45
CA PRO A 708 27.31 46.64 10.92
C PRO A 708 28.80 46.34 10.67
N THR A 709 29.47 47.20 9.90
CA THR A 709 30.89 47.02 9.56
C THR A 709 31.68 48.24 9.99
N SER A 710 32.71 48.00 10.79
CA SER A 710 33.72 49.01 11.12
C SER A 710 34.81 49.06 10.05
N GLY A 711 35.31 50.25 9.76
CA GLY A 711 36.31 50.44 8.72
C GLY A 711 36.33 51.84 8.15
N ASN A 712 37.18 52.05 7.15
CA ASN A 712 37.25 53.31 6.43
C ASN A 712 36.05 53.45 5.50
N CYS A 713 35.39 54.62 5.54
CA CYS A 713 34.31 54.94 4.63
C CYS A 713 34.83 54.99 3.18
N ASN A 714 34.21 54.24 2.28
CA ASN A 714 34.58 54.18 0.86
C ASN A 714 34.41 55.51 0.09
N LEU A 715 33.80 56.53 0.71
CA LEU A 715 33.58 57.85 0.11
C LEU A 715 34.57 58.90 0.64
N CYS A 716 34.63 59.10 1.96
CA CYS A 716 35.48 60.13 2.57
C CYS A 716 36.79 59.60 3.18
N GLY A 717 36.99 58.28 3.23
CA GLY A 717 38.17 57.64 3.82
C GLY A 717 38.22 57.59 5.35
N HIS A 718 37.27 58.20 6.07
CA HIS A 718 37.28 58.25 7.53
C HIS A 718 36.94 56.90 8.19
N PHE A 719 37.69 56.52 9.23
CA PHE A 719 37.42 55.29 9.99
C PHE A 719 36.21 55.45 10.89
N VAL A 720 35.25 54.55 10.79
CA VAL A 720 33.99 54.58 11.54
C VAL A 720 33.58 53.20 12.04
N GLN A 721 32.76 53.16 13.09
CA GLN A 721 32.26 51.92 13.67
C GLN A 721 31.14 51.28 12.82
N ASP A 722 30.34 52.10 12.13
CA ASP A 722 29.33 51.65 11.18
C ASP A 722 29.38 52.52 9.91
N THR A 723 29.95 51.94 8.85
CA THR A 723 30.11 52.62 7.56
C THR A 723 28.79 53.07 6.93
N LEU A 724 27.70 52.32 7.12
CA LEU A 724 26.41 52.66 6.52
C LEU A 724 25.78 53.85 7.24
N TYR A 725 25.71 53.83 8.57
CA TYR A 725 25.16 54.95 9.34
C TYR A 725 25.96 56.23 9.14
N HIS A 726 27.30 56.11 9.08
CA HIS A 726 28.15 57.25 8.71
C HIS A 726 27.78 57.81 7.33
N GLN A 727 27.64 56.99 6.29
CA GLN A 727 27.26 57.46 4.96
C GLN A 727 25.89 58.14 4.97
N ILE A 728 24.89 57.54 5.63
CA ILE A 728 23.53 58.06 5.67
C ILE A 728 23.49 59.44 6.32
N ARG A 729 24.24 59.68 7.41
CA ARG A 729 24.03 60.86 8.26
C ARG A 729 25.21 61.84 8.35
N MET A 730 26.44 61.36 8.27
CA MET A 730 27.65 62.10 8.68
C MET A 730 28.66 62.35 7.55
N CYS A 731 28.66 61.54 6.49
CA CYS A 731 29.70 61.59 5.45
C CYS A 731 29.70 62.94 4.72
N THR A 732 30.84 63.63 4.69
CA THR A 732 31.00 64.95 4.09
C THR A 732 30.70 64.93 2.58
N GLU A 733 31.09 63.87 1.89
CA GLU A 733 30.86 63.68 0.45
C GLU A 733 29.37 63.59 0.05
N LEU A 734 28.49 63.30 1.00
CA LEU A 734 27.03 63.23 0.79
C LEU A 734 26.27 64.43 1.35
N GLN A 735 26.98 65.48 1.79
CA GLN A 735 26.36 66.64 2.44
C GLN A 735 25.38 67.38 1.54
N THR A 736 25.72 67.58 0.26
CA THR A 736 24.84 68.26 -0.71
C THR A 736 23.54 67.48 -0.91
N GLN A 737 23.62 66.16 -1.08
CA GLN A 737 22.47 65.29 -1.28
C GLN A 737 21.60 65.20 -0.01
N ARG A 738 22.22 65.19 1.19
CA ARG A 738 21.47 65.28 2.46
C ARG A 738 20.73 66.59 2.60
N HIS A 739 21.37 67.72 2.26
CA HIS A 739 20.71 69.02 2.34
C HIS A 739 19.49 69.09 1.42
N LEU A 740 19.60 68.56 0.20
CA LEU A 740 18.47 68.44 -0.73
C LEU A 740 17.35 67.54 -0.18
N LEU A 741 17.69 66.40 0.42
CA LEU A 741 16.73 65.53 1.09
C LEU A 741 15.97 66.29 2.19
N TYR A 742 16.70 66.93 3.11
CA TYR A 742 16.08 67.63 4.24
C TYR A 742 15.19 68.79 3.78
N LYS A 743 15.62 69.54 2.77
CA LYS A 743 14.79 70.59 2.16
C LYS A 743 13.46 70.02 1.65
N ARG A 744 13.50 68.93 0.89
CA ARG A 744 12.27 68.28 0.38
C ARG A 744 11.39 67.74 1.51
N LEU A 745 11.98 67.12 2.53
CA LEU A 745 11.23 66.65 3.69
C LEU A 745 10.51 67.81 4.42
N SER A 746 11.17 68.96 4.59
CA SER A 746 10.54 70.17 5.15
C SER A 746 9.38 70.66 4.29
N GLU A 747 9.59 70.76 2.97
CA GLU A 747 8.58 71.24 2.01
C GLU A 747 7.34 70.35 1.97
N MET A 748 7.49 69.03 2.14
CA MET A 748 6.40 68.06 2.08
C MET A 748 5.68 67.84 3.41
N THR A 749 6.33 68.14 4.53
CA THR A 749 5.80 67.85 5.87
C THR A 749 5.64 69.15 6.67
N SER A 750 6.62 69.50 7.50
CA SER A 750 6.76 70.79 8.17
C SER A 750 8.18 70.95 8.72
N ASP A 751 8.61 72.18 8.98
CA ASP A 751 9.89 72.44 9.64
C ASP A 751 9.93 71.82 11.06
N ASN A 752 8.79 71.75 11.75
CA ASN A 752 8.67 71.11 13.06
C ASN A 752 8.93 69.59 13.01
N PHE A 753 8.43 68.92 11.97
CA PHE A 753 8.73 67.51 11.72
C PHE A 753 10.23 67.30 11.49
N LEU A 754 10.84 68.10 10.60
CA LEU A 754 12.26 67.96 10.28
C LEU A 754 13.13 68.23 11.52
N TYR A 755 12.81 69.26 12.32
CA TYR A 755 13.50 69.54 13.58
C TYR A 755 13.41 68.36 14.55
N THR A 756 12.21 67.78 14.69
CA THR A 756 11.96 66.62 15.57
C THR A 756 12.72 65.37 15.11
N LEU A 757 12.80 65.13 13.80
CA LEU A 757 13.59 64.04 13.24
C LEU A 757 15.08 64.24 13.50
N LEU A 758 15.61 65.43 13.22
CA LEU A 758 17.04 65.73 13.34
C LEU A 758 17.52 65.86 14.79
N SER A 759 16.62 66.04 15.76
CA SER A 759 16.94 66.02 17.19
C SER A 759 17.08 64.60 17.76
N LYS A 760 16.76 63.56 16.99
CA LYS A 760 16.97 62.15 17.39
C LYS A 760 18.42 61.72 17.16
N SER A 761 18.78 60.55 17.72
CA SER A 761 20.11 59.99 17.50
C SER A 761 20.38 59.68 16.02
N ASP A 762 21.64 59.73 15.61
CA ASP A 762 22.04 59.44 14.22
C ASP A 762 21.60 58.04 13.77
N GLU A 763 21.62 57.09 14.69
CA GLU A 763 21.13 55.73 14.50
C GLU A 763 19.62 55.69 14.25
N TYR A 764 18.83 56.46 15.01
CA TYR A 764 17.39 56.57 14.81
C TYR A 764 17.07 57.16 13.43
N VAL A 765 17.72 58.27 13.07
CA VAL A 765 17.54 58.92 11.76
C VAL A 765 17.92 57.97 10.63
N SER A 766 18.98 57.19 10.80
CA SER A 766 19.40 56.20 9.81
C SER A 766 18.38 55.08 9.65
N CYS A 767 17.84 54.54 10.74
CA CYS A 767 16.77 53.54 10.71
C CYS A 767 15.49 54.09 10.08
N PHE A 768 15.16 55.35 10.36
CA PHE A 768 14.04 56.06 9.76
C PHE A 768 14.16 56.14 8.23
N LEU A 769 15.32 56.58 7.72
CA LEU A 769 15.56 56.66 6.28
C LEU A 769 15.62 55.28 5.61
N LEU A 770 15.95 54.23 6.37
CA LEU A 770 15.90 52.83 5.93
C LEU A 770 14.48 52.23 5.98
N GLY A 771 13.48 52.96 6.50
CA GLY A 771 12.07 52.58 6.44
C GLY A 771 11.38 52.35 7.79
N ASN A 772 12.06 52.52 8.92
CA ASN A 772 11.44 52.38 10.25
C ASN A 772 10.82 53.71 10.72
N HIS A 773 9.53 53.93 10.43
CA HIS A 773 8.86 55.23 10.62
C HIS A 773 8.09 55.40 11.94
N GLU A 774 8.05 54.38 12.80
CA GLU A 774 7.07 54.25 13.88
C GLU A 774 6.88 55.51 14.74
N ALA A 775 7.94 56.06 15.35
CA ALA A 775 7.78 57.15 16.33
C ALA A 775 7.49 58.53 15.72
N LEU A 776 7.35 58.63 14.40
CA LEU A 776 7.01 59.86 13.69
C LEU A 776 5.77 59.73 12.79
N LEU A 777 5.08 58.59 12.82
CA LEU A 777 3.83 58.37 12.08
C LEU A 777 2.74 59.35 12.52
N ASP A 778 2.67 59.70 13.81
CA ASP A 778 1.68 60.64 14.34
C ASP A 778 1.81 62.07 13.77
N PHE A 779 2.96 62.41 13.20
CA PHE A 779 3.23 63.70 12.57
C PHE A 779 2.96 63.70 11.06
N LEU A 780 2.59 62.56 10.49
CA LEU A 780 2.46 62.37 9.05
C LEU A 780 1.06 61.86 8.69
N THR A 781 0.49 62.42 7.62
CA THR A 781 -0.70 61.81 7.00
C THR A 781 -0.28 60.53 6.27
N PRO A 782 -1.20 59.58 6.01
CA PRO A 782 -0.88 58.36 5.24
C PRO A 782 -0.25 58.64 3.87
N GLU A 783 -0.61 59.75 3.23
CA GLU A 783 -0.03 60.19 1.95
C GLU A 783 1.41 60.69 2.13
N HIS A 784 1.65 61.54 3.15
CA HIS A 784 2.99 62.03 3.47
C HIS A 784 3.94 60.90 3.91
N CYS A 785 3.45 59.84 4.57
CA CYS A 785 4.27 58.69 4.95
C CYS A 785 4.96 58.04 3.75
N LEU A 786 4.22 57.82 2.65
CA LEU A 786 4.76 57.19 1.45
C LEU A 786 5.76 58.09 0.72
N ASP A 787 5.49 59.38 0.74
CA ASP A 787 6.30 60.40 0.11
C ASP A 787 7.64 60.63 0.83
N VAL A 788 7.60 60.68 2.16
CA VAL A 788 8.79 60.70 3.01
C VAL A 788 9.64 59.45 2.79
N LEU A 789 9.01 58.27 2.73
CA LEU A 789 9.66 57.00 2.35
C LEU A 789 10.33 57.08 0.98
N ASN A 790 9.61 57.61 -0.02
CA ASN A 790 10.09 57.74 -1.39
C ASN A 790 11.33 58.62 -1.50
N GLU A 791 11.36 59.75 -0.80
CA GLU A 791 12.51 60.66 -0.78
C GLU A 791 13.68 60.06 0.00
N GLY A 792 13.43 59.46 1.17
CA GLY A 792 14.45 58.76 1.95
C GLY A 792 15.13 57.64 1.15
N PHE A 793 14.35 56.76 0.53
CA PHE A 793 14.89 55.68 -0.29
C PHE A 793 15.60 56.18 -1.55
N SER A 794 15.15 57.31 -2.12
CA SER A 794 15.82 57.94 -3.26
C SER A 794 17.17 58.53 -2.89
N TYR A 795 17.33 59.03 -1.66
CA TYR A 795 18.62 59.47 -1.14
C TYR A 795 19.58 58.29 -0.92
N LEU A 796 19.09 57.14 -0.43
CA LEU A 796 19.92 55.97 -0.14
C LEU A 796 20.68 55.41 -1.36
N LYS A 797 20.28 55.75 -2.59
CA LYS A 797 21.02 55.36 -3.82
C LYS A 797 22.43 55.95 -3.89
N TYR A 798 22.71 57.04 -3.14
CA TYR A 798 24.03 57.66 -3.09
C TYR A 798 24.96 56.99 -2.08
N CYS A 799 24.41 56.21 -1.13
CA CYS A 799 25.21 55.39 -0.22
C CYS A 799 25.81 54.20 -0.98
N ARG A 800 27.12 53.96 -0.81
CA ARG A 800 27.89 52.91 -1.48
C ARG A 800 28.58 52.04 -0.44
N LEU A 801 28.11 50.80 -0.30
CA LEU A 801 28.73 49.77 0.53
C LEU A 801 29.64 48.88 -0.32
#